data_AF-A0A384D0Z4-F1
#
_entry.id   AF-A0A384D0Z4-F1
#
_cell.length_a   1.000
_cell.length_b   1.000
_cell.length_c   1.000
_cell.angle_alpha   90.00
_cell.angle_beta   90.00
_cell.angle_gamma   90.00
#
_symmetry.space_group_name_H-M   'P 1'
#
loop_
_entity.id
_entity.type
_entity.pdbx_description
1 polymer ?
#
loop_
_entity_poly.entity_id
_entity_poly.type
_entity_poly.pdbx_seq_one_letter_code
_entity_poly.pdbx_strand_id
1 'polypeptide(L)'
;MVPAWLLLLFLSVAQVFAKVQSAELYVEVPENYGGNFPLYLIKLPLPPEETEGEIVLSGTHDVAAEGPFAVDPESGFLLMTRALDREERAEYWLKVTLETEDGRVLWGPQPVLVCVKDENDQVPHFSQFIYRVQLSQGTRPGIPFLFLEASDKDEPGTANSDLRFYILNQAPAQPSPDMFQLEPRLGALALSPEGSTSLDQAAEGPYRLLVQVKDMGDQASGHQATATIDVSIVENTWVPLDPIHLAENLKVPYPHHIAQVHWSGRDVRYHLESRPPGPFDVDAEGTLYVTEELDREAQAEYLLQVQAQNTRGEDYTEPLELRVVVADENDNAPVCPLSDSPVSIPELSPPGTEVTTLSAEDMDAPGSPNSHIVYQLLSPEPEEGADGRAFELDFTSGSVTLGDAPLRAAQNILLRVMAADRGGAEGSLSSTCEVAVTITDINDHAPEFTISQIEPVSLPEDAEPGTLVATLMATDADLEPAFRLMDFAIEAGDVAGTFGLDWEPDSSHVELRLLKNLSYEAASSHKLVVVVRSVAELVGPGPGPGATATVTVLVEKLVPPPKLDQESYEAIVPVSTPAGSLLLTIQPSDPISSPLRFSLVNDSEGWLCIKEVSGEVHIARPLQGAQPGDMYTVLVEARYEDEPTLSTSATLVIRFLKSPSAWAPTLNPVPTRHLCTPRQDHGVVISGPGEDPDLAGGHGPYSFALGPNPTVRRDWHLQALNGSHAYLTLALHWVEPREHVVPVVVSHDARTWQLLIRVIVCRCNVEGQCVRKVGRMKGMPTKLSAVGILVGTLMAIGIFLIFIFTHLTLARKKDLDQPVESVPLKVAV
;
A
#
# COMPACT_ATOMS: atom_id res chain seq x y z
N MET A 1 53.76 -58.23 -19.43
CA MET A 1 53.88 -57.98 -20.88
C MET A 1 52.84 -56.93 -21.25
N VAL A 2 53.28 -55.76 -21.69
CA VAL A 2 52.46 -54.73 -22.37
C VAL A 2 52.49 -55.13 -23.87
N PRO A 3 51.51 -54.87 -24.78
CA PRO A 3 50.71 -53.63 -24.89
C PRO A 3 49.28 -53.73 -25.52
N ALA A 4 48.72 -52.54 -25.82
CA ALA A 4 47.57 -52.17 -26.69
C ALA A 4 46.17 -52.16 -26.03
N TRP A 5 45.55 -51.01 -25.74
CA TRP A 5 44.89 -49.99 -26.60
C TRP A 5 43.60 -50.44 -27.32
N LEU A 6 42.51 -49.73 -26.97
CA LEU A 6 41.22 -49.47 -27.65
C LEU A 6 40.23 -50.63 -27.94
N LEU A 7 39.02 -50.56 -27.35
CA LEU A 7 37.83 -49.90 -27.94
C LEU A 7 36.60 -50.02 -26.99
N LEU A 8 35.62 -49.12 -27.16
CA LEU A 8 34.24 -49.05 -26.60
C LEU A 8 34.12 -48.24 -25.27
N LEU A 9 33.23 -47.26 -25.08
CA LEU A 9 31.93 -46.98 -25.68
C LEU A 9 31.51 -45.51 -25.40
N PHE A 10 30.62 -45.01 -26.25
CA PHE A 10 30.01 -43.68 -26.35
C PHE A 10 29.04 -43.30 -25.21
N LEU A 11 28.77 -41.98 -25.10
CA LEU A 11 27.57 -41.28 -24.57
C LEU A 11 27.38 -41.34 -23.03
N SER A 12 27.03 -40.29 -22.26
CA SER A 12 26.35 -39.02 -22.53
C SER A 12 26.22 -38.14 -21.23
N VAL A 13 26.11 -36.81 -21.39
CA VAL A 13 25.37 -35.81 -20.57
C VAL A 13 26.01 -35.17 -19.31
N ALA A 14 25.84 -33.83 -19.30
CA ALA A 14 25.91 -32.82 -18.23
C ALA A 14 27.31 -32.36 -17.76
N GLN A 15 27.90 -31.42 -18.52
CA GLN A 15 28.83 -30.46 -17.92
C GLN A 15 28.04 -29.49 -17.04
N VAL A 16 28.18 -29.71 -15.73
CA VAL A 16 27.96 -28.74 -14.67
C VAL A 16 28.87 -27.54 -14.94
N PHE A 17 28.30 -26.34 -15.13
CA PHE A 17 29.06 -25.10 -14.98
C PHE A 17 29.36 -24.92 -13.48
N ALA A 18 30.49 -25.48 -13.04
CA ALA A 18 31.07 -25.14 -11.75
C ALA A 18 31.63 -23.72 -11.86
N LYS A 19 31.08 -22.80 -11.06
CA LYS A 19 31.64 -21.47 -10.83
C LYS A 19 33.00 -21.68 -10.16
N VAL A 20 34.08 -21.61 -10.94
CA VAL A 20 35.45 -21.70 -10.43
C VAL A 20 35.68 -20.49 -9.52
N GLN A 21 35.82 -20.72 -8.22
CA GLN A 21 36.45 -19.74 -7.33
C GLN A 21 37.87 -19.51 -7.85
N SER A 22 38.18 -18.27 -8.23
CA SER A 22 39.53 -17.85 -8.63
C SER A 22 40.47 -18.05 -7.45
N ALA A 23 41.36 -19.05 -7.53
CA ALA A 23 42.41 -19.24 -6.55
C ALA A 23 43.30 -17.99 -6.50
N GLU A 24 43.66 -17.56 -5.30
CA GLU A 24 44.55 -16.42 -5.10
C GLU A 24 45.93 -16.69 -5.70
N LEU A 25 46.47 -15.70 -6.41
CA LEU A 25 47.81 -15.79 -6.99
C LEU A 25 48.82 -15.18 -6.02
N TYR A 26 49.86 -15.95 -5.72
CA TYR A 26 50.91 -15.57 -4.79
C TYR A 26 52.22 -15.32 -5.55
N VAL A 27 52.84 -14.17 -5.29
CA VAL A 27 54.11 -13.77 -5.90
C VAL A 27 55.06 -13.26 -4.82
N GLU A 28 56.29 -13.74 -4.83
CA GLU A 28 57.36 -13.22 -3.96
C GLU A 28 58.36 -12.43 -4.79
N VAL A 29 58.77 -11.26 -4.31
CA VAL A 29 59.76 -10.40 -4.98
C VAL A 29 60.74 -9.89 -3.94
N PRO A 30 62.07 -9.98 -4.16
CA PRO A 30 63.03 -9.34 -3.27
C PRO A 30 62.89 -7.82 -3.31
N GLU A 31 63.02 -7.17 -2.16
CA GLU A 31 63.11 -5.72 -2.12
C GLU A 31 64.40 -5.19 -2.77
N ASN A 32 64.43 -3.88 -3.01
CA ASN A 32 65.58 -3.18 -3.57
C ASN A 32 66.14 -3.82 -4.86
N TYR A 33 65.28 -4.51 -5.61
CA TYR A 33 65.67 -5.23 -6.81
C TYR A 33 66.46 -4.34 -7.78
N GLY A 34 67.76 -4.61 -7.93
CA GLY A 34 68.69 -3.79 -8.70
C GLY A 34 68.74 -4.09 -10.21
N GLY A 35 67.78 -4.85 -10.74
CA GLY A 35 67.71 -5.19 -12.16
C GLY A 35 67.02 -4.12 -13.02
N ASN A 36 66.85 -4.40 -14.31
CA ASN A 36 66.13 -3.51 -15.23
C ASN A 36 64.61 -3.64 -15.04
N PHE A 37 63.90 -2.52 -15.10
CA PHE A 37 62.44 -2.44 -15.13
C PHE A 37 61.92 -2.30 -16.57
N PRO A 38 60.73 -2.84 -16.90
CA PRO A 38 59.81 -3.55 -16.00
C PRO A 38 60.24 -4.99 -15.70
N LEU A 39 60.02 -5.44 -14.46
CA LEU A 39 60.26 -6.83 -14.06
C LEU A 39 58.95 -7.63 -14.19
N TYR A 40 58.94 -8.66 -15.03
CA TYR A 40 57.79 -9.52 -15.23
C TYR A 40 57.69 -10.55 -14.10
N LEU A 41 56.55 -10.58 -13.41
CA LEU A 41 56.35 -11.38 -12.19
C LEU A 41 55.63 -12.70 -12.48
N ILE A 42 54.36 -12.62 -12.87
CA ILE A 42 53.50 -13.79 -13.10
C ILE A 42 52.57 -13.56 -14.28
N LYS A 43 52.30 -14.62 -15.05
CA LYS A 43 51.30 -14.60 -16.11
C LYS A 43 49.91 -14.73 -15.51
N LEU A 44 49.04 -13.77 -15.80
CA LEU A 44 47.68 -13.77 -15.29
C LEU A 44 46.83 -14.76 -16.11
N PRO A 45 45.89 -15.50 -15.47
CA PRO A 45 45.04 -16.49 -16.13
C PRO A 45 43.88 -15.82 -16.90
N LEU A 46 44.20 -14.89 -17.79
CA LEU A 46 43.25 -14.14 -18.59
C LEU A 46 42.53 -15.03 -19.62
N PRO A 47 41.27 -14.71 -19.97
CA PRO A 47 40.54 -15.38 -21.05
C PRO A 47 41.23 -15.16 -22.42
N PRO A 48 40.99 -16.04 -23.42
CA PRO A 48 41.66 -15.97 -24.72
C PRO A 48 41.37 -14.66 -25.49
N GLU A 49 42.30 -14.28 -26.38
CA GLU A 49 42.42 -13.01 -27.16
C GLU A 49 41.16 -12.49 -27.88
N GLU A 50 40.05 -13.24 -27.95
CA GLU A 50 38.82 -12.82 -28.62
C GLU A 50 37.90 -11.93 -27.74
N THR A 51 38.35 -11.52 -26.55
CA THR A 51 37.58 -10.66 -25.63
C THR A 51 38.06 -9.21 -25.71
N GLU A 52 37.27 -8.32 -26.34
CA GLU A 52 37.54 -6.88 -26.36
C GLU A 52 37.29 -6.26 -24.96
N GLY A 53 38.37 -6.03 -24.21
CA GLY A 53 38.34 -5.37 -22.89
C GLY A 53 39.72 -4.87 -22.46
N GLU A 54 39.75 -3.85 -21.61
CA GLU A 54 40.93 -3.28 -20.98
C GLU A 54 41.22 -3.98 -19.64
N ILE A 55 42.49 -4.28 -19.36
CA ILE A 55 42.88 -4.89 -18.09
C ILE A 55 43.08 -3.79 -17.06
N VAL A 56 42.27 -3.80 -16.01
CA VAL A 56 42.30 -2.82 -14.93
C VAL A 56 42.92 -3.45 -13.68
N LEU A 57 43.91 -2.75 -13.11
CA LEU A 57 44.53 -3.10 -11.84
C LEU A 57 44.01 -2.17 -10.76
N SER A 58 43.42 -2.72 -9.69
CA SER A 58 42.89 -1.97 -8.55
C SER A 58 43.51 -2.44 -7.23
N GLY A 59 43.77 -1.51 -6.31
CA GLY A 59 44.18 -1.80 -4.94
C GLY A 59 42.97 -2.01 -4.02
N THR A 60 43.14 -2.72 -2.89
CA THR A 60 42.06 -2.99 -1.92
C THR A 60 41.67 -1.80 -1.03
N HIS A 61 42.41 -0.68 -1.07
CA HIS A 61 42.09 0.57 -0.40
C HIS A 61 42.11 1.70 -1.44
N ASP A 62 41.12 2.60 -1.42
CA ASP A 62 40.84 3.71 -2.36
C ASP A 62 42.02 4.66 -2.65
N VAL A 63 43.10 4.14 -3.25
CA VAL A 63 44.26 4.89 -3.71
C VAL A 63 44.44 4.55 -5.19
N ALA A 64 44.50 5.61 -5.99
CA ALA A 64 44.59 5.57 -7.44
C ALA A 64 45.67 4.61 -7.97
N ALA A 65 45.43 4.09 -9.17
CA ALA A 65 46.27 3.18 -9.96
C ALA A 65 47.63 3.77 -10.41
N GLU A 66 48.33 4.52 -9.56
CA GLU A 66 49.74 4.91 -9.71
C GLU A 66 50.61 4.15 -8.69
N GLY A 67 50.46 2.82 -8.66
CA GLY A 67 51.29 1.92 -7.84
C GLY A 67 52.55 1.43 -8.58
N PRO A 68 53.46 0.72 -7.89
CA PRO A 68 54.67 0.13 -8.51
C PRO A 68 54.40 -1.07 -9.43
N PHE A 69 53.13 -1.36 -9.74
CA PHE A 69 52.71 -2.50 -10.53
C PHE A 69 51.87 -2.05 -11.73
N ALA A 70 52.03 -2.74 -12.85
CA ALA A 70 51.18 -2.62 -14.02
C ALA A 70 50.98 -4.00 -14.67
N VAL A 71 50.07 -4.10 -15.63
CA VAL A 71 49.88 -5.32 -16.42
C VAL A 71 50.22 -5.01 -17.87
N ASP A 72 51.04 -5.86 -18.49
CA ASP A 72 51.34 -5.76 -19.92
C ASP A 72 50.11 -6.22 -20.73
N PRO A 73 49.48 -5.33 -21.52
CA PRO A 73 48.25 -5.63 -22.23
C PRO A 73 48.42 -6.66 -23.36
N GLU A 74 49.62 -6.80 -23.92
CA GLU A 74 49.88 -7.76 -25.01
C GLU A 74 50.19 -9.17 -24.47
N SER A 75 50.93 -9.26 -23.37
CA SER A 75 51.41 -10.55 -22.84
C SER A 75 50.59 -11.09 -21.67
N GLY A 76 49.81 -10.24 -21.00
CA GLY A 76 48.98 -10.58 -19.84
C GLY A 76 49.79 -10.83 -18.56
N PHE A 77 51.02 -10.34 -18.48
CA PHE A 77 51.85 -10.48 -17.29
C PHE A 77 51.68 -9.30 -16.33
N LEU A 78 51.58 -9.60 -15.04
CA LEU A 78 51.79 -8.60 -13.99
C LEU A 78 53.27 -8.25 -13.97
N LEU A 79 53.58 -6.96 -14.00
CA LEU A 79 54.93 -6.44 -13.98
C LEU A 79 55.11 -5.37 -12.90
N MET A 80 56.35 -5.25 -12.44
CA MET A 80 56.80 -4.24 -11.49
C MET A 80 57.53 -3.12 -12.26
N THR A 81 57.17 -1.87 -11.99
CA THR A 81 57.66 -0.68 -12.73
C THR A 81 58.83 0.03 -12.03
N ARG A 82 59.00 -0.20 -10.73
CA ARG A 82 60.10 0.33 -9.90
C ARG A 82 60.42 -0.63 -8.76
N ALA A 83 61.58 -0.47 -8.13
CA ALA A 83 61.95 -1.27 -6.96
C ALA A 83 60.95 -1.07 -5.81
N LEU A 84 60.79 -2.11 -5.00
CA LEU A 84 59.97 -2.10 -3.79
C LEU A 84 60.90 -1.99 -2.58
N ASP A 85 60.41 -1.36 -1.53
CA ASP A 85 61.04 -1.22 -0.22
C ASP A 85 60.09 -1.87 0.79
N ARG A 86 60.57 -2.88 1.51
CA ARG A 86 59.75 -3.67 2.43
C ARG A 86 59.47 -2.89 3.71
N GLU A 87 60.43 -2.10 4.21
CA GLU A 87 60.23 -1.23 5.37
C GLU A 87 59.18 -0.15 5.12
N GLU A 88 58.98 0.25 3.86
CA GLU A 88 57.83 1.06 3.45
C GLU A 88 56.54 0.22 3.41
N ARG A 89 56.58 -0.95 2.74
CA ARG A 89 55.42 -1.85 2.60
C ARG A 89 55.79 -3.28 2.25
N ALA A 90 55.57 -4.20 3.20
CA ALA A 90 55.87 -5.62 3.06
C ALA A 90 54.93 -6.40 2.13
N GLU A 91 53.67 -5.96 1.97
CA GLU A 91 52.66 -6.68 1.19
C GLU A 91 51.76 -5.76 0.34
N TYR A 92 51.46 -6.23 -0.87
CA TYR A 92 50.54 -5.57 -1.80
C TYR A 92 49.42 -6.50 -2.21
N TRP A 93 48.19 -6.10 -1.88
CA TRP A 93 46.96 -6.77 -2.23
C TRP A 93 46.37 -6.11 -3.49
N LEU A 94 46.50 -6.81 -4.62
CA LEU A 94 46.09 -6.34 -5.93
C LEU A 94 44.85 -7.11 -6.40
N LYS A 95 43.97 -6.42 -7.12
CA LYS A 95 42.82 -7.00 -7.81
C LYS A 95 42.94 -6.70 -9.30
N VAL A 96 42.97 -7.74 -10.11
CA VAL A 96 42.97 -7.60 -11.56
C VAL A 96 41.56 -7.90 -12.09
N THR A 97 41.01 -6.96 -12.86
CA THR A 97 39.77 -7.12 -13.61
C THR A 97 40.02 -6.90 -15.10
N LEU A 98 39.22 -7.53 -15.95
CA LEU A 98 39.10 -7.20 -17.37
C LEU A 98 37.79 -6.45 -17.54
N GLU A 99 37.81 -5.24 -18.08
CA GLU A 99 36.65 -4.33 -18.15
C GLU A 99 36.40 -3.85 -19.59
N THR A 100 35.14 -3.64 -19.98
CA THR A 100 34.80 -2.95 -21.25
C THR A 100 35.04 -1.45 -21.15
N GLU A 101 35.11 -0.72 -22.27
CA GLU A 101 35.14 0.77 -22.27
C GLU A 101 33.98 1.41 -21.48
N ASP A 102 32.82 0.74 -21.38
CA ASP A 102 31.66 1.17 -20.58
C ASP A 102 31.76 0.83 -19.07
N GLY A 103 32.90 0.31 -18.59
CA GLY A 103 33.15 -0.03 -17.18
C GLY A 103 32.54 -1.36 -16.70
N ARG A 104 32.13 -2.26 -17.60
CA ARG A 104 31.59 -3.59 -17.24
C ARG A 104 32.72 -4.61 -17.09
N VAL A 105 32.78 -5.27 -15.93
CA VAL A 105 33.76 -6.34 -15.67
C VAL A 105 33.42 -7.61 -16.47
N LEU A 106 34.27 -7.95 -17.43
CA LEU A 106 34.22 -9.15 -18.27
C LEU A 106 34.86 -10.37 -17.61
N TRP A 107 35.87 -10.16 -16.76
CA TRP A 107 36.59 -11.22 -16.04
C TRP A 107 37.24 -10.67 -14.77
N GLY A 108 37.37 -11.51 -13.74
CA GLY A 108 37.84 -11.10 -12.41
C GLY A 108 36.70 -10.82 -11.42
N PRO A 109 36.99 -10.27 -10.22
CA PRO A 109 38.31 -9.87 -9.76
C PRO A 109 39.20 -11.08 -9.44
N GLN A 110 40.41 -11.09 -9.99
CA GLN A 110 41.46 -12.04 -9.63
C GLN A 110 42.32 -11.42 -8.53
N PRO A 111 42.29 -11.94 -7.29
CA PRO A 111 43.19 -11.47 -6.23
C PRO A 111 44.62 -11.93 -6.52
N VAL A 112 45.56 -11.01 -6.34
CA VAL A 112 47.00 -11.25 -6.41
C VAL A 112 47.66 -10.65 -5.18
N LEU A 113 48.33 -11.50 -4.39
CA LEU A 113 49.15 -11.10 -3.27
C LEU A 113 50.61 -11.05 -3.71
N VAL A 114 51.23 -9.87 -3.60
CA VAL A 114 52.66 -9.70 -3.79
C VAL A 114 53.32 -9.50 -2.42
N CYS A 115 54.11 -10.47 -1.99
CA CYS A 115 54.92 -10.39 -0.79
C CYS A 115 56.34 -9.92 -1.16
N VAL A 116 56.80 -8.88 -0.48
CA VAL A 116 58.16 -8.37 -0.63
C VAL A 116 59.06 -9.13 0.35
N LYS A 117 60.11 -9.79 -0.16
CA LYS A 117 61.09 -10.48 0.67
C LYS A 117 62.09 -9.49 1.25
N ASP A 118 62.38 -9.73 2.53
CA ASP A 118 63.40 -9.05 3.32
C ASP A 118 64.80 -9.28 2.77
N GLU A 119 65.55 -8.20 2.59
CA GLU A 119 66.98 -8.19 2.34
C GLU A 119 67.67 -7.44 3.50
N ASN A 120 68.87 -7.88 3.92
CA ASN A 120 69.59 -7.26 5.05
C ASN A 120 70.20 -5.91 4.63
N ASP A 121 69.36 -4.88 4.47
CA ASP A 121 69.75 -3.56 3.98
C ASP A 121 69.65 -2.46 5.06
N GLN A 122 68.97 -2.75 6.17
CA GLN A 122 68.94 -1.91 7.36
C GLN A 122 70.16 -2.17 8.24
N VAL A 123 70.57 -1.12 8.96
CA VAL A 123 71.75 -1.17 9.84
C VAL A 123 71.28 -1.10 11.29
N PRO A 124 71.73 -2.01 12.17
CA PRO A 124 71.41 -1.95 13.59
C PRO A 124 71.80 -0.58 14.17
N HIS A 125 70.98 -0.03 15.04
CA HIS A 125 71.33 1.21 15.75
C HIS A 125 70.99 1.12 17.23
N PHE A 126 71.86 1.67 18.07
CA PHE A 126 71.61 1.81 19.49
C PHE A 126 70.60 2.94 19.75
N SER A 127 69.80 2.81 20.81
CA SER A 127 68.92 3.90 21.26
C SER A 127 69.71 5.13 21.71
N GLN A 128 70.93 4.93 22.22
CA GLN A 128 71.84 6.00 22.63
C GLN A 128 73.26 5.80 22.07
N PHE A 129 73.91 6.91 21.71
CA PHE A 129 75.32 6.91 21.29
C PHE A 129 76.29 6.79 22.48
N ILE A 130 75.89 7.29 23.65
CA ILE A 130 76.69 7.26 24.89
C ILE A 130 75.77 6.92 26.07
N TYR A 131 76.02 5.78 26.71
CA TYR A 131 75.38 5.36 27.95
C TYR A 131 76.22 5.81 29.14
N ARG A 132 75.58 6.30 30.21
CA ARG A 132 76.26 6.69 31.45
C ARG A 132 75.63 5.95 32.61
N VAL A 133 76.43 5.16 33.33
CA VAL A 133 75.94 4.35 34.45
C VAL A 133 76.86 4.46 35.67
N GLN A 134 76.25 4.38 36.84
CA GLN A 134 76.96 4.30 38.11
C GLN A 134 76.89 2.86 38.61
N LEU A 135 78.04 2.28 38.91
CA LEU A 135 78.16 0.91 39.40
C LEU A 135 78.74 0.93 40.81
N SER A 136 78.06 0.27 41.74
CA SER A 136 78.52 0.24 43.11
C SER A 136 79.73 -0.69 43.31
N GLN A 137 80.67 -0.30 44.17
CA GLN A 137 81.69 -1.20 44.71
C GLN A 137 81.05 -2.47 45.32
N GLY A 138 81.77 -3.60 45.38
CA GLY A 138 81.23 -4.86 45.93
C GLY A 138 80.07 -5.53 45.18
N THR A 139 79.74 -5.10 43.95
CA THR A 139 78.73 -5.77 43.11
C THR A 139 79.21 -7.18 42.74
N ARG A 140 78.34 -8.20 42.93
CA ARG A 140 78.64 -9.62 42.65
C ARG A 140 78.72 -9.87 41.13
N PRO A 141 79.47 -10.89 40.67
CA PRO A 141 79.57 -11.17 39.25
C PRO A 141 78.25 -11.72 38.70
N GLY A 142 77.96 -11.40 37.43
CA GLY A 142 76.75 -11.88 36.74
C GLY A 142 75.47 -11.10 37.01
N ILE A 143 75.45 -10.14 37.93
CA ILE A 143 74.30 -9.24 38.11
C ILE A 143 74.33 -8.19 36.98
N PRO A 144 73.32 -8.16 36.09
CA PRO A 144 73.25 -7.13 35.06
C PRO A 144 72.90 -5.77 35.69
N PHE A 145 73.60 -4.72 35.27
CA PHE A 145 73.39 -3.35 35.78
C PHE A 145 73.08 -2.33 34.69
N LEU A 146 73.09 -2.75 33.42
CA LEU A 146 72.68 -1.96 32.27
C LEU A 146 72.23 -2.93 31.17
N PHE A 147 71.09 -2.66 30.54
CA PHE A 147 70.66 -3.34 29.31
C PHE A 147 70.85 -2.38 28.14
N LEU A 148 71.52 -2.86 27.09
CA LEU A 148 71.70 -2.10 25.86
C LEU A 148 70.51 -2.32 24.95
N GLU A 149 69.92 -1.22 24.52
CA GLU A 149 68.85 -1.24 23.55
C GLU A 149 69.40 -0.91 22.17
N ALA A 150 69.08 -1.78 21.22
CA ALA A 150 69.33 -1.54 19.81
C ALA A 150 68.15 -2.08 19.00
N SER A 151 67.94 -1.50 17.83
CA SER A 151 66.89 -1.94 16.90
C SER A 151 67.44 -2.07 15.51
N ASP A 152 66.95 -3.09 14.82
CA ASP A 152 67.03 -3.26 13.38
C ASP A 152 65.64 -3.16 12.77
N LYS A 153 65.55 -2.65 11.55
CA LYS A 153 64.29 -2.48 10.84
C LYS A 153 63.98 -3.63 9.87
N ASP A 154 64.97 -4.48 9.59
CA ASP A 154 64.77 -5.74 8.86
C ASP A 154 63.69 -6.62 9.52
N GLU A 155 63.16 -7.60 8.79
CA GLU A 155 62.02 -8.43 9.21
C GLU A 155 62.21 -9.07 10.60
N PRO A 156 61.30 -8.82 11.57
CA PRO A 156 61.40 -9.37 12.91
C PRO A 156 61.44 -10.90 12.94
N GLY A 157 62.39 -11.48 13.67
CA GLY A 157 62.50 -12.93 13.86
C GLY A 157 63.29 -13.66 12.77
N THR A 158 63.82 -12.93 11.78
CA THR A 158 64.80 -13.44 10.83
C THR A 158 66.23 -13.25 11.36
N ALA A 159 67.23 -13.77 10.65
CA ALA A 159 68.64 -13.54 10.98
C ALA A 159 69.05 -12.06 10.79
N ASN A 160 68.34 -11.33 9.92
CA ASN A 160 68.64 -9.94 9.58
C ASN A 160 68.28 -8.98 10.74
N SER A 161 67.27 -9.32 11.54
CA SER A 161 66.93 -8.58 12.77
C SER A 161 67.46 -9.21 14.07
N ASP A 162 68.15 -10.35 14.02
CA ASP A 162 68.73 -11.02 15.21
C ASP A 162 70.03 -10.32 15.65
N LEU A 163 69.89 -9.37 16.58
CA LEU A 163 70.98 -8.54 17.07
C LEU A 163 71.90 -9.26 18.06
N ARG A 164 73.21 -9.04 17.90
CA ARG A 164 74.28 -9.55 18.76
C ARG A 164 75.20 -8.48 19.30
N PHE A 165 75.36 -8.48 20.62
CA PHE A 165 76.14 -7.49 21.35
C PHE A 165 77.53 -8.01 21.75
N TYR A 166 78.54 -7.16 21.61
CA TYR A 166 79.93 -7.46 21.92
C TYR A 166 80.64 -6.27 22.57
N ILE A 167 81.53 -6.54 23.52
CA ILE A 167 82.48 -5.53 24.03
C ILE A 167 83.71 -5.56 23.12
N LEU A 168 84.00 -4.46 22.44
CA LEU A 168 85.18 -4.31 21.58
C LEU A 168 86.42 -3.87 22.38
N ASN A 169 86.22 -2.99 23.37
CA ASN A 169 87.31 -2.42 24.15
C ASN A 169 86.84 -1.94 25.52
N GLN A 170 87.72 -2.01 26.53
CA GLN A 170 87.55 -1.45 27.86
C GLN A 170 88.77 -0.56 28.19
N ALA A 171 88.52 0.67 28.65
CA ALA A 171 89.57 1.56 29.14
C ALA A 171 89.17 2.16 30.51
N PRO A 172 90.03 2.12 31.55
CA PRO A 172 91.35 1.49 31.58
C PRO A 172 91.28 -0.05 31.57
N ALA A 173 92.35 -0.69 31.07
CA ALA A 173 92.50 -2.15 31.06
C ALA A 173 93.03 -2.73 32.39
N GLN A 174 93.24 -1.87 33.40
CA GLN A 174 93.62 -2.25 34.76
C GLN A 174 92.41 -1.98 35.66
N PRO A 175 92.13 -2.81 36.68
CA PRO A 175 92.95 -3.91 37.20
C PRO A 175 92.88 -5.23 36.40
N SER A 176 91.86 -5.44 35.57
CA SER A 176 91.77 -6.53 34.57
C SER A 176 91.24 -5.98 33.24
N PRO A 177 91.65 -6.52 32.07
CA PRO A 177 91.08 -6.13 30.78
C PRO A 177 89.62 -6.60 30.60
N ASP A 178 89.19 -7.61 31.36
CA ASP A 178 87.88 -8.26 31.24
C ASP A 178 87.02 -7.99 32.48
N MET A 179 86.87 -6.74 32.91
CA MET A 179 86.08 -6.40 34.11
C MET A 179 84.58 -6.62 33.88
N PHE A 180 84.13 -6.44 32.64
CA PHE A 180 82.72 -6.49 32.27
C PHE A 180 82.47 -7.61 31.27
N GLN A 181 81.29 -8.20 31.37
CA GLN A 181 80.77 -9.18 30.44
C GLN A 181 79.43 -8.69 29.90
N LEU A 182 79.17 -8.95 28.62
CA LEU A 182 77.95 -8.53 27.94
C LEU A 182 77.26 -9.77 27.39
N GLU A 183 76.02 -9.99 27.77
CA GLU A 183 75.23 -11.10 27.23
C GLU A 183 74.90 -10.80 25.75
N PRO A 184 75.29 -11.68 24.80
CA PRO A 184 75.23 -11.35 23.38
C PRO A 184 73.84 -11.16 22.78
N ARG A 185 72.75 -11.66 23.36
CA ARG A 185 71.38 -11.53 22.84
C ARG A 185 70.56 -10.46 23.56
N LEU A 186 70.69 -10.38 24.88
CA LEU A 186 69.91 -9.51 25.75
C LEU A 186 70.53 -8.13 25.90
N GLY A 187 71.79 -7.94 25.48
CA GLY A 187 72.51 -6.69 25.71
C GLY A 187 72.77 -6.42 27.19
N ALA A 188 72.70 -7.45 28.04
CA ALA A 188 72.80 -7.33 29.49
C ALA A 188 74.27 -7.21 29.92
N LEU A 189 74.67 -6.02 30.36
CA LEU A 189 76.02 -5.72 30.85
C LEU A 189 76.12 -6.03 32.34
N ALA A 190 77.07 -6.91 32.70
CA ALA A 190 77.33 -7.35 34.06
C ALA A 190 78.83 -7.33 34.38
N LEU A 191 79.18 -7.47 35.66
CA LEU A 191 80.57 -7.71 36.06
C LEU A 191 80.97 -9.16 35.79
N SER A 192 82.20 -9.35 35.29
CA SER A 192 82.81 -10.67 35.25
C SER A 192 83.23 -11.13 36.66
N PRO A 193 83.52 -12.42 36.87
CA PRO A 193 84.07 -12.92 38.14
C PRO A 193 85.34 -12.17 38.60
N GLU A 194 86.20 -11.79 37.65
CA GLU A 194 87.42 -11.02 37.92
C GLU A 194 87.10 -9.55 38.18
N GLY A 195 86.13 -9.00 37.45
CA GLY A 195 85.64 -7.63 37.61
C GLY A 195 85.07 -7.38 38.99
N SER A 196 84.24 -8.30 39.49
CA SER A 196 83.64 -8.22 40.82
C SER A 196 84.68 -8.24 41.94
N THR A 197 85.72 -9.07 41.83
CA THR A 197 86.77 -9.18 42.85
C THR A 197 87.79 -8.05 42.80
N SER A 198 87.95 -7.40 41.65
CA SER A 198 88.94 -6.34 41.41
C SER A 198 88.32 -4.93 41.43
N LEU A 199 86.99 -4.82 41.52
CA LEU A 199 86.24 -3.56 41.48
C LEU A 199 86.71 -2.57 42.57
N ASP A 200 87.08 -3.10 43.74
CA ASP A 200 87.54 -2.32 44.90
C ASP A 200 88.97 -1.78 44.72
N GLN A 201 89.68 -2.19 43.67
CA GLN A 201 91.02 -1.69 43.30
C GLN A 201 90.96 -0.65 42.16
N ALA A 202 89.76 -0.19 41.76
CA ALA A 202 89.53 0.57 40.54
C ALA A 202 90.30 1.91 40.49
N ALA A 203 90.83 2.20 39.31
CA ALA A 203 91.59 3.41 38.98
C ALA A 203 90.78 4.70 39.16
N GLU A 204 91.46 5.83 39.38
CA GLU A 204 90.85 7.17 39.46
C GLU A 204 90.22 7.58 38.10
N GLY A 205 88.95 7.19 37.86
CA GLY A 205 88.16 7.61 36.68
C GLY A 205 87.09 6.59 36.24
N PRO A 206 86.12 7.00 35.38
CA PRO A 206 85.13 6.07 34.83
C PRO A 206 85.76 5.10 33.82
N TYR A 207 85.30 3.85 33.80
CA TYR A 207 85.58 2.92 32.71
C TYR A 207 84.80 3.32 31.48
N ARG A 208 85.43 3.28 30.31
CA ARG A 208 84.78 3.46 29.02
C ARG A 208 84.79 2.14 28.27
N LEU A 209 83.61 1.62 27.99
CA LEU A 209 83.43 0.44 27.14
C LEU A 209 83.04 0.90 25.76
N LEU A 210 83.75 0.44 24.74
CA LEU A 210 83.29 0.51 23.36
C LEU A 210 82.56 -0.79 23.07
N VAL A 211 81.26 -0.70 22.84
CA VAL A 211 80.40 -1.85 22.54
C VAL A 211 79.94 -1.80 21.09
N GLN A 212 79.68 -2.98 20.54
CA GLN A 212 79.18 -3.18 19.19
C GLN A 212 77.89 -3.98 19.24
N VAL A 213 76.94 -3.62 18.40
CA VAL A 213 75.80 -4.46 18.04
C VAL A 213 75.92 -4.83 16.56
N LYS A 214 75.60 -6.06 16.23
CA LYS A 214 75.71 -6.63 14.88
C LYS A 214 74.50 -7.51 14.59
N ASP A 215 73.93 -7.41 13.40
CA ASP A 215 72.93 -8.37 12.93
C ASP A 215 73.56 -9.77 12.66
N MET A 216 72.72 -10.78 12.42
CA MET A 216 73.15 -12.13 12.06
C MET A 216 72.89 -12.47 10.59
N GLY A 217 72.60 -11.47 9.75
CA GLY A 217 72.33 -11.62 8.34
C GLY A 217 73.50 -12.16 7.51
N ASP A 218 73.22 -12.48 6.24
CA ASP A 218 74.05 -13.32 5.35
C ASP A 218 75.46 -12.75 4.97
N GLN A 219 75.85 -11.57 5.46
CA GLN A 219 77.17 -11.00 5.21
C GLN A 219 78.20 -11.41 6.29
N ALA A 220 79.42 -11.76 5.87
CA ALA A 220 80.49 -12.17 6.79
C ALA A 220 80.82 -11.14 7.89
N SER A 221 80.52 -9.85 7.67
CA SER A 221 80.63 -8.78 8.67
C SER A 221 79.32 -8.41 9.34
N GLY A 222 78.15 -8.74 8.78
CA GLY A 222 76.85 -8.14 9.14
C GLY A 222 76.85 -6.61 9.08
N HIS A 223 75.68 -5.97 9.15
CA HIS A 223 75.66 -4.56 9.50
C HIS A 223 75.89 -4.41 11.01
N GLN A 224 76.59 -3.33 11.38
CA GLN A 224 77.06 -3.14 12.74
C GLN A 224 77.08 -1.67 13.13
N ALA A 225 76.78 -1.40 14.40
CA ALA A 225 76.93 -0.10 15.03
C ALA A 225 77.74 -0.21 16.32
N THR A 226 78.27 0.93 16.77
CA THR A 226 79.03 1.02 18.01
C THR A 226 78.51 2.12 18.91
N ALA A 227 78.54 1.89 20.22
CA ALA A 227 78.21 2.88 21.24
C ALA A 227 79.28 2.88 22.34
N THR A 228 79.33 3.97 23.11
CA THR A 228 80.24 4.07 24.26
C THR A 228 79.45 3.99 25.57
N ILE A 229 79.98 3.28 26.56
CA ILE A 229 79.40 3.18 27.90
C ILE A 229 80.41 3.75 28.90
N ASP A 230 80.06 4.85 29.56
CA ASP A 230 80.82 5.42 30.66
C ASP A 230 80.31 4.81 31.99
N VAL A 231 81.06 3.87 32.56
CA VAL A 231 80.78 3.22 33.84
C VAL A 231 81.59 3.89 34.94
N SER A 232 80.93 4.63 35.83
CA SER A 232 81.56 5.25 36.99
C SER A 232 81.41 4.38 38.23
N ILE A 233 82.52 4.04 38.89
CA ILE A 233 82.48 3.26 40.13
C ILE A 233 82.22 4.21 41.30
N VAL A 234 81.17 3.95 42.07
CA VAL A 234 80.79 4.74 43.24
C VAL A 234 80.58 3.83 44.44
N GLU A 235 80.67 4.40 45.64
CA GLU A 235 80.26 3.72 46.87
C GLU A 235 78.76 3.95 47.08
N ASN A 236 78.02 2.92 47.51
CA ASN A 236 76.65 3.05 48.02
C ASN A 236 75.62 3.64 47.03
N THR A 237 75.58 3.18 45.77
CA THR A 237 74.51 3.54 44.83
C THR A 237 73.58 2.36 44.57
N TRP A 238 72.28 2.65 44.48
CA TRP A 238 71.34 1.75 43.82
C TRP A 238 71.67 1.70 42.33
N VAL A 239 71.57 0.53 41.73
CA VAL A 239 71.60 0.37 40.26
C VAL A 239 70.23 0.83 39.76
N PRO A 240 70.14 1.77 38.81
CA PRO A 240 68.84 2.19 38.29
C PRO A 240 68.16 1.00 37.64
N LEU A 241 66.93 0.72 38.07
CA LEU A 241 66.04 -0.23 37.43
C LEU A 241 64.96 0.58 36.70
N ASP A 242 64.74 0.26 35.44
CA ASP A 242 63.58 0.75 34.70
C ASP A 242 62.27 0.29 35.38
N PRO A 243 61.13 0.94 35.10
CA PRO A 243 59.84 0.47 35.59
C PRO A 243 59.65 -1.01 35.26
N ILE A 244 59.18 -1.77 36.26
CA ILE A 244 58.90 -3.19 36.09
C ILE A 244 57.52 -3.30 35.46
N HIS A 245 57.44 -3.85 34.25
CA HIS A 245 56.18 -4.15 33.58
C HIS A 245 55.81 -5.62 33.80
N LEU A 246 54.66 -5.88 34.42
CA LEU A 246 54.16 -7.23 34.67
C LEU A 246 52.76 -7.36 34.08
N ALA A 247 52.53 -8.33 33.21
CA ALA A 247 51.16 -8.68 32.82
C ALA A 247 50.35 -9.11 34.03
N GLU A 248 49.09 -8.68 34.10
CA GLU A 248 48.14 -9.25 35.05
C GLU A 248 47.85 -10.73 34.77
N ASN A 249 47.21 -11.42 35.71
CA ASN A 249 46.81 -12.82 35.55
C ASN A 249 47.94 -13.78 35.16
N LEU A 250 49.21 -13.40 35.39
CA LEU A 250 50.41 -14.10 34.93
C LEU A 250 50.36 -15.59 35.30
N LYS A 251 50.35 -16.46 34.29
CA LYS A 251 50.24 -17.93 34.46
C LYS A 251 51.59 -18.58 34.80
N VAL A 252 52.15 -18.19 35.94
CA VAL A 252 53.44 -18.66 36.45
C VAL A 252 53.32 -19.19 37.88
N PRO A 253 54.24 -20.06 38.34
CA PRO A 253 54.29 -20.44 39.75
C PRO A 253 54.77 -19.26 40.61
N TYR A 254 54.04 -19.01 41.70
CA TYR A 254 54.38 -18.00 42.69
C TYR A 254 55.18 -18.61 43.86
N PRO A 255 56.16 -17.88 44.45
CA PRO A 255 56.59 -16.53 44.09
C PRO A 255 57.38 -16.47 42.77
N HIS A 256 57.10 -15.47 41.93
CA HIS A 256 57.75 -15.27 40.64
C HIS A 256 58.77 -14.13 40.72
N HIS A 257 59.98 -14.36 40.21
CA HIS A 257 61.07 -13.38 40.20
C HIS A 257 60.75 -12.24 39.23
N ILE A 258 60.78 -10.98 39.70
CA ILE A 258 60.46 -9.80 38.88
C ILE A 258 61.68 -8.89 38.63
N ALA A 259 62.58 -8.75 39.59
CA ALA A 259 63.77 -7.93 39.49
C ALA A 259 64.76 -8.30 40.61
N GLN A 260 65.97 -7.74 40.55
CA GLN A 260 66.96 -7.89 41.62
C GLN A 260 67.61 -6.54 41.92
N VAL A 261 67.65 -6.18 43.19
CA VAL A 261 68.35 -5.00 43.70
C VAL A 261 69.62 -5.42 44.44
N HIS A 262 70.61 -4.53 44.47
CA HIS A 262 71.85 -4.79 45.18
C HIS A 262 72.36 -3.56 45.91
N TRP A 263 72.82 -3.76 47.15
CA TRP A 263 73.47 -2.79 48.01
C TRP A 263 74.86 -3.29 48.42
N SER A 264 75.85 -2.41 48.39
CA SER A 264 77.27 -2.72 48.57
C SER A 264 77.79 -2.74 50.01
N GLY A 265 76.94 -2.39 50.97
CA GLY A 265 77.28 -2.45 52.39
C GLY A 265 77.55 -3.89 52.88
N ARG A 266 78.47 -4.04 53.84
CA ARG A 266 78.65 -5.30 54.57
C ARG A 266 77.45 -5.53 55.51
N ASP A 267 77.02 -6.78 55.66
CA ASP A 267 75.91 -7.18 56.53
C ASP A 267 74.58 -6.44 56.25
N VAL A 268 74.20 -6.34 54.96
CA VAL A 268 72.92 -5.73 54.52
C VAL A 268 71.75 -6.70 54.70
N ARG A 269 70.61 -6.16 55.11
CA ARG A 269 69.28 -6.80 55.05
C ARG A 269 68.35 -5.92 54.24
N TYR A 270 67.64 -6.50 53.28
CA TYR A 270 66.65 -5.78 52.49
C TYR A 270 65.29 -5.81 53.19
N HIS A 271 64.57 -4.70 53.08
CA HIS A 271 63.17 -4.60 53.48
C HIS A 271 62.39 -3.93 52.36
N LEU A 272 61.23 -4.46 52.02
CA LEU A 272 60.37 -3.92 50.98
C LEU A 272 59.06 -3.45 51.59
N GLU A 273 58.67 -2.23 51.25
CA GLU A 273 57.33 -1.69 51.50
C GLU A 273 56.66 -1.38 50.15
N SER A 274 55.43 -1.86 49.94
CA SER A 274 54.64 -1.53 48.74
C SER A 274 53.59 -0.47 49.05
N ARG A 275 53.39 0.48 48.14
CA ARG A 275 52.35 1.52 48.20
C ARG A 275 51.54 1.54 46.89
N PRO A 276 50.24 1.16 46.91
CA PRO A 276 49.50 0.59 48.04
C PRO A 276 50.03 -0.81 48.47
N PRO A 277 49.60 -1.36 49.61
CA PRO A 277 49.96 -2.71 50.02
C PRO A 277 49.63 -3.72 48.91
N GLY A 278 50.61 -4.52 48.50
CA GLY A 278 50.49 -5.45 47.38
C GLY A 278 51.33 -6.71 47.60
N PRO A 279 51.17 -7.73 46.74
CA PRO A 279 51.77 -9.05 46.91
C PRO A 279 53.24 -9.06 46.42
N PHE A 280 54.08 -8.23 47.03
CA PHE A 280 55.50 -8.12 46.69
C PHE A 280 56.38 -8.42 47.90
N ASP A 281 57.52 -9.09 47.66
CA ASP A 281 58.48 -9.43 48.71
C ASP A 281 59.93 -9.35 48.20
N VAL A 282 60.89 -9.30 49.12
CA VAL A 282 62.33 -9.27 48.84
C VAL A 282 63.09 -10.30 49.68
N ASP A 283 63.97 -11.08 49.07
CA ASP A 283 64.82 -12.04 49.79
C ASP A 283 66.11 -11.41 50.37
N ALA A 284 66.93 -12.24 51.02
CA ALA A 284 68.20 -11.81 51.61
C ALA A 284 69.26 -11.44 50.55
N GLU A 285 69.09 -11.93 49.33
CA GLU A 285 69.94 -11.68 48.17
C GLU A 285 69.53 -10.43 47.39
N GLY A 286 68.44 -9.77 47.77
CA GLY A 286 67.90 -8.58 47.11
C GLY A 286 67.01 -8.90 45.91
N THR A 287 66.60 -10.15 45.76
CA THR A 287 65.69 -10.59 44.71
C THR A 287 64.26 -10.18 45.07
N LEU A 288 63.59 -9.49 44.14
CA LEU A 288 62.21 -9.07 44.26
C LEU A 288 61.29 -10.12 43.64
N TYR A 289 60.21 -10.44 44.34
CA TYR A 289 59.20 -11.39 43.92
C TYR A 289 57.81 -10.79 43.95
N VAL A 290 56.98 -11.21 43.00
CA VAL A 290 55.52 -11.16 43.14
C VAL A 290 55.05 -12.47 43.75
N THR A 291 54.18 -12.42 44.75
CA THR A 291 53.77 -13.59 45.55
C THR A 291 52.39 -14.12 45.21
N GLU A 292 51.56 -13.32 44.52
CA GLU A 292 50.19 -13.66 44.13
C GLU A 292 49.87 -13.05 42.75
N GLU A 293 48.77 -13.48 42.14
CA GLU A 293 48.29 -12.91 40.87
C GLU A 293 47.96 -11.42 41.03
N LEU A 294 48.28 -10.63 40.01
CA LEU A 294 47.94 -9.20 39.93
C LEU A 294 46.66 -9.03 39.10
N ASP A 295 45.90 -8.00 39.44
CA ASP A 295 44.66 -7.58 38.81
C ASP A 295 44.78 -6.06 38.59
N ARG A 296 44.78 -5.63 37.32
CA ARG A 296 44.99 -4.25 36.92
C ARG A 296 43.76 -3.40 37.19
N GLU A 297 42.55 -3.95 37.00
CA GLU A 297 41.27 -3.29 37.29
C GLU A 297 41.15 -2.92 38.77
N ALA A 298 41.70 -3.77 39.65
CA ALA A 298 41.83 -3.47 41.07
C ALA A 298 42.94 -2.44 41.35
N GLN A 299 44.13 -2.63 40.76
CA GLN A 299 45.28 -1.76 40.99
C GLN A 299 46.32 -1.82 39.85
N ALA A 300 46.28 -0.82 38.96
CA ALA A 300 47.15 -0.76 37.78
C ALA A 300 48.64 -0.49 38.07
N GLU A 301 48.98 0.05 39.24
CA GLU A 301 50.35 0.49 39.54
C GLU A 301 50.70 0.36 41.01
N TYR A 302 51.95 0.00 41.30
CA TYR A 302 52.51 -0.05 42.65
C TYR A 302 53.83 0.70 42.72
N LEU A 303 54.08 1.35 43.85
CA LEU A 303 55.38 1.92 44.19
C LEU A 303 56.04 1.07 45.28
N LEU A 304 57.10 0.34 44.91
CA LEU A 304 57.90 -0.44 45.84
C LEU A 304 59.02 0.44 46.39
N GLN A 305 59.12 0.52 47.71
CA GLN A 305 60.18 1.21 48.43
C GLN A 305 61.09 0.18 49.08
N VAL A 306 62.28 -0.01 48.51
CA VAL A 306 63.26 -0.99 49.00
C VAL A 306 64.30 -0.31 49.86
N GLN A 307 64.38 -0.71 51.13
CA GLN A 307 65.33 -0.21 52.12
C GLN A 307 66.48 -1.20 52.28
N ALA A 308 67.71 -0.67 52.30
CA ALA A 308 68.91 -1.42 52.68
C ALA A 308 69.26 -1.07 54.14
N GLN A 309 69.16 -2.05 55.04
CA GLN A 309 69.40 -1.86 56.48
C GLN A 309 70.63 -2.62 56.95
N ASN A 310 71.24 -2.16 58.04
CA ASN A 310 72.27 -2.92 58.74
C ASN A 310 71.67 -3.95 59.72
N THR A 311 72.51 -4.81 60.33
CA THR A 311 72.08 -5.83 61.31
C THR A 311 71.38 -5.27 62.56
N ARG A 312 71.55 -3.97 62.85
CA ARG A 312 70.88 -3.26 63.96
C ARG A 312 69.57 -2.59 63.54
N GLY A 313 69.26 -2.56 62.24
CA GLY A 313 68.06 -1.95 61.67
C GLY A 313 68.12 -0.46 61.43
N GLU A 314 69.32 0.08 61.26
CA GLU A 314 69.50 1.44 60.77
C GLU A 314 69.60 1.39 59.24
N ASP A 315 68.85 2.26 58.56
CA ASP A 315 68.90 2.38 57.10
C ASP A 315 70.26 2.92 56.67
N TYR A 316 70.85 2.29 55.65
CA TYR A 316 72.09 2.76 55.04
C TYR A 316 71.86 3.99 54.15
N THR A 317 70.65 4.16 53.61
CA THR A 317 70.28 5.19 52.63
C THR A 317 68.77 5.43 52.64
N GLU A 318 68.35 6.48 51.96
CA GLU A 318 66.96 6.65 51.53
C GLU A 318 66.48 5.44 50.70
N PRO A 319 65.19 5.05 50.79
CA PRO A 319 64.64 3.91 50.07
C PRO A 319 64.78 4.06 48.54
N LEU A 320 65.03 2.95 47.86
CA LEU A 320 64.92 2.87 46.40
C LEU A 320 63.44 2.79 46.01
N GLU A 321 63.00 3.71 45.18
CA GLU A 321 61.63 3.72 44.65
C GLU A 321 61.60 3.02 43.28
N LEU A 322 60.87 1.90 43.20
CA LEU A 322 60.63 1.14 41.98
C LEU A 322 59.16 1.18 41.61
N ARG A 323 58.89 1.56 40.37
CA ARG A 323 57.54 1.59 39.83
C ARG A 323 57.23 0.25 39.17
N VAL A 324 56.17 -0.42 39.63
CA VAL A 324 55.61 -1.58 38.97
C VAL A 324 54.35 -1.13 38.23
N VAL A 325 54.34 -1.35 36.92
CA VAL A 325 53.19 -1.10 36.04
C VAL A 325 52.59 -2.44 35.67
N VAL A 326 51.33 -2.63 36.04
CA VAL A 326 50.58 -3.83 35.66
C VAL A 326 50.10 -3.63 34.21
N ALA A 327 50.54 -4.49 33.31
CA ALA A 327 50.13 -4.49 31.92
C ALA A 327 48.77 -5.18 31.77
N ASP A 328 47.94 -4.57 30.95
CA ASP A 328 46.55 -4.93 30.65
C ASP A 328 46.47 -6.20 29.81
N GLU A 329 45.63 -7.13 30.24
CA GLU A 329 45.23 -8.31 29.47
C GLU A 329 43.73 -8.23 29.16
N ASN A 330 43.27 -8.85 28.07
CA ASN A 330 41.86 -8.77 27.65
C ASN A 330 40.98 -9.79 28.40
N ASP A 331 40.77 -9.60 29.70
CA ASP A 331 40.07 -10.55 30.58
C ASP A 331 38.67 -10.09 31.03
N ASN A 332 38.29 -8.84 30.78
CA ASN A 332 36.92 -8.37 30.95
C ASN A 332 36.19 -8.33 29.60
N ALA A 333 34.95 -8.79 29.59
CA ALA A 333 34.08 -8.66 28.43
C ALA A 333 33.26 -7.38 28.53
N PRO A 334 32.90 -6.73 27.41
CA PRO A 334 32.01 -5.57 27.44
C PRO A 334 30.69 -5.94 28.12
N VAL A 335 30.20 -5.13 29.05
CA VAL A 335 28.94 -5.37 29.76
C VAL A 335 27.88 -4.38 29.28
N CYS A 336 26.82 -4.92 28.68
CA CYS A 336 25.62 -4.14 28.35
C CYS A 336 24.73 -4.00 29.60
N PRO A 337 24.45 -2.79 30.10
CA PRO A 337 23.44 -2.58 31.12
C PRO A 337 22.06 -2.92 30.55
N LEU A 338 21.20 -3.53 31.38
CA LEU A 338 19.80 -3.75 31.02
C LEU A 338 19.10 -2.40 30.85
N SER A 339 18.46 -2.17 29.70
CA SER A 339 17.63 -0.97 29.52
C SER A 339 16.36 -1.10 30.36
N ASP A 340 16.24 -0.28 31.41
CA ASP A 340 15.05 -0.24 32.27
C ASP A 340 13.83 0.42 31.61
N SER A 341 14.00 1.07 30.45
CA SER A 341 12.94 1.77 29.74
C SER A 341 12.57 1.05 28.43
N PRO A 342 11.30 0.65 28.24
CA PRO A 342 10.84 0.16 26.94
C PRO A 342 10.86 1.31 25.92
N VAL A 343 11.36 1.03 24.72
CA VAL A 343 11.39 2.01 23.63
C VAL A 343 10.10 1.89 22.82
N SER A 344 9.44 3.02 22.55
CA SER A 344 8.22 3.08 21.75
C SER A 344 8.40 4.03 20.56
N ILE A 345 8.13 3.54 19.36
CA ILE A 345 8.33 4.29 18.10
C ILE A 345 7.03 4.29 17.29
N PRO A 346 6.52 5.45 16.83
CA PRO A 346 5.39 5.52 15.91
C PRO A 346 5.66 4.85 14.56
N GLU A 347 4.69 4.13 13.98
CA GLU A 347 4.90 3.29 12.78
C GLU A 347 5.29 4.03 11.48
N LEU A 348 4.97 5.32 11.36
CA LEU A 348 5.41 6.18 10.23
C LEU A 348 6.53 7.16 10.61
N SER A 349 7.34 6.81 11.61
CA SER A 349 8.53 7.59 11.95
C SER A 349 9.52 7.60 10.76
N PRO A 350 10.12 8.75 10.40
CA PRO A 350 11.00 8.84 9.25
C PRO A 350 12.30 8.04 9.44
N PRO A 351 12.91 7.53 8.34
CA PRO A 351 14.25 6.94 8.38
C PRO A 351 15.26 7.91 9.02
N GLY A 352 16.20 7.37 9.79
CA GLY A 352 17.16 8.15 10.57
C GLY A 352 16.65 8.64 11.93
N THR A 353 15.39 8.36 12.30
CA THR A 353 14.90 8.61 13.67
C THR A 353 15.72 7.80 14.68
N GLU A 354 16.24 8.46 15.72
CA GLU A 354 16.98 7.80 16.79
C GLU A 354 16.04 6.94 17.64
N VAL A 355 16.37 5.65 17.77
CA VAL A 355 15.60 4.66 18.54
C VAL A 355 16.17 4.58 19.95
N THR A 356 17.49 4.39 20.06
CA THR A 356 18.21 4.33 21.33
C THR A 356 19.71 4.46 21.08
N THR A 357 20.46 4.77 22.13
CA THR A 357 21.93 4.70 22.14
C THR A 357 22.36 3.62 23.12
N LEU A 358 23.11 2.63 22.63
CA LEU A 358 23.67 1.57 23.46
C LEU A 358 24.93 2.08 24.17
N SER A 359 25.11 1.67 25.42
CA SER A 359 26.28 2.02 26.22
C SER A 359 26.76 0.79 26.97
N ALA A 360 27.55 -0.05 26.29
CA ALA A 360 28.30 -1.11 26.94
C ALA A 360 29.56 -0.52 27.59
N GLU A 361 30.00 -1.11 28.70
CA GLU A 361 31.21 -0.71 29.44
C GLU A 361 32.16 -1.90 29.55
N ASP A 362 33.45 -1.66 29.30
CA ASP A 362 34.52 -2.63 29.48
C ASP A 362 35.48 -2.10 30.56
N MET A 363 35.91 -2.98 31.46
CA MET A 363 36.72 -2.60 32.63
C MET A 363 38.22 -2.60 32.33
N ASP A 364 38.65 -3.21 31.22
CA ASP A 364 40.05 -3.24 30.76
C ASP A 364 40.63 -1.82 30.57
N ALA A 365 41.94 -1.70 30.34
CA ALA A 365 42.62 -0.42 30.43
C ALA A 365 42.01 0.64 29.49
N PRO A 366 41.67 1.83 30.00
CA PRO A 366 40.93 2.82 29.22
C PRO A 366 41.74 3.30 28.02
N GLY A 367 41.15 3.18 26.83
CA GLY A 367 41.79 3.57 25.58
C GLY A 367 42.76 2.53 25.01
N SER A 368 42.89 1.37 25.64
CA SER A 368 43.52 0.19 25.03
C SER A 368 42.57 -0.44 23.99
N PRO A 369 43.08 -1.28 23.07
CA PRO A 369 42.22 -2.11 22.22
C PRO A 369 41.28 -3.02 23.00
N ASN A 370 41.67 -3.42 24.22
CA ASN A 370 40.93 -4.35 25.07
C ASN A 370 39.65 -3.71 25.65
N SER A 371 39.65 -2.40 25.92
CA SER A 371 38.44 -1.69 26.33
C SER A 371 37.69 -1.00 25.18
N HIS A 372 38.19 -1.10 23.94
CA HIS A 372 37.60 -0.38 22.81
C HIS A 372 36.45 -1.17 22.19
N ILE A 373 35.23 -0.79 22.57
CA ILE A 373 34.01 -1.48 22.16
C ILE A 373 33.58 -1.09 20.74
N VAL A 374 33.15 -2.10 19.98
CA VAL A 374 32.41 -1.97 18.72
C VAL A 374 31.09 -2.72 18.79
N TYR A 375 30.09 -2.18 18.09
CA TYR A 375 28.74 -2.73 18.08
C TYR A 375 28.40 -3.36 16.73
N GLN A 376 27.70 -4.49 16.77
CA GLN A 376 27.19 -5.19 15.59
C GLN A 376 25.73 -5.62 15.79
N LEU A 377 24.86 -5.25 14.86
CA LEU A 377 23.45 -5.64 14.89
C LEU A 377 23.31 -7.13 14.51
N LEU A 378 22.73 -7.94 15.40
CA LEU A 378 22.50 -9.38 15.22
C LEU A 378 21.05 -9.73 14.87
N SER A 379 20.11 -8.79 15.03
CA SER A 379 18.67 -9.05 14.84
C SER A 379 18.33 -9.55 13.44
N PRO A 380 17.32 -10.43 13.31
CA PRO A 380 16.83 -10.84 12.00
C PRO A 380 16.29 -9.62 11.25
N GLU A 381 16.87 -9.35 10.07
CA GLU A 381 16.26 -8.47 9.07
C GLU A 381 14.82 -8.95 8.80
N PRO A 382 13.87 -8.05 8.44
CA PRO A 382 12.50 -8.46 8.12
C PRO A 382 12.50 -9.64 7.12
N GLU A 383 11.52 -10.54 7.26
CA GLU A 383 11.44 -11.81 6.50
C GLU A 383 11.83 -11.63 5.03
N GLU A 384 12.59 -12.61 4.49
CA GLU A 384 13.10 -12.63 3.11
C GLU A 384 12.06 -12.08 2.11
N GLY A 385 12.33 -10.90 1.55
CA GLY A 385 11.47 -10.25 0.54
C GLY A 385 11.03 -8.82 0.85
N ALA A 386 11.36 -8.26 2.02
CA ALA A 386 11.24 -6.82 2.27
C ALA A 386 12.45 -6.08 1.68
N ASP A 387 12.21 -5.06 0.85
CA ASP A 387 13.27 -4.16 0.39
C ASP A 387 13.72 -3.28 1.58
N GLY A 388 14.96 -3.46 2.04
CA GLY A 388 15.61 -2.59 3.04
C GLY A 388 15.70 -3.17 4.46
N ARG A 389 16.36 -2.42 5.35
CA ARG A 389 16.58 -2.77 6.76
C ARG A 389 15.65 -1.94 7.65
N ALA A 390 15.10 -2.53 8.70
CA ALA A 390 14.24 -1.82 9.65
C ALA A 390 15.04 -0.93 10.63
N PHE A 391 16.28 -1.32 10.94
CA PHE A 391 17.16 -0.61 11.86
C PHE A 391 18.57 -0.53 11.29
N GLU A 392 19.23 0.57 11.60
CA GLU A 392 20.63 0.82 11.33
C GLU A 392 21.37 1.06 12.64
N LEU A 393 22.65 0.71 12.67
CA LEU A 393 23.49 0.82 13.85
C LEU A 393 24.81 1.47 13.46
N ASP A 394 25.18 2.52 14.18
CA ASP A 394 26.54 3.04 14.15
C ASP A 394 27.44 2.17 15.03
N PHE A 395 28.40 1.50 14.39
CA PHE A 395 29.26 0.51 15.02
C PHE A 395 30.23 1.07 16.07
N THR A 396 30.40 2.40 16.15
CA THR A 396 31.32 3.05 17.11
C THR A 396 30.59 3.71 18.26
N SER A 397 29.49 4.40 17.99
CA SER A 397 28.73 5.14 19.00
C SER A 397 27.63 4.32 19.68
N GLY A 398 27.26 3.18 19.09
CA GLY A 398 26.13 2.37 19.58
C GLY A 398 24.76 3.00 19.30
N SER A 399 24.70 4.06 18.48
CA SER A 399 23.45 4.70 18.07
C SER A 399 22.65 3.81 17.13
N VAL A 400 21.42 3.50 17.51
CA VAL A 400 20.46 2.75 16.69
C VAL A 400 19.44 3.71 16.10
N THR A 401 19.30 3.69 14.79
CA THR A 401 18.35 4.53 14.03
C THR A 401 17.40 3.68 13.20
N LEU A 402 16.26 4.24 12.81
CA LEU A 402 15.35 3.60 11.87
C LEU A 402 15.93 3.57 10.46
N GLY A 403 15.79 2.43 9.78
CA GLY A 403 16.11 2.29 8.35
C GLY A 403 14.90 2.54 7.45
N ASP A 404 15.00 2.09 6.20
CA ASP A 404 13.99 2.33 5.16
C ASP A 404 12.84 1.29 5.15
N ALA A 405 12.97 0.18 5.88
CA ALA A 405 11.92 -0.84 5.88
C ALA A 405 10.67 -0.34 6.63
N PRO A 406 9.46 -0.57 6.08
CA PRO A 406 8.22 -0.13 6.71
C PRO A 406 7.96 -0.88 8.01
N LEU A 407 7.57 -0.13 9.05
CA LEU A 407 7.15 -0.67 10.34
C LEU A 407 5.62 -0.84 10.36
N ARG A 408 5.12 -1.66 11.29
CA ARG A 408 3.67 -1.87 11.50
C ARG A 408 3.30 -1.68 12.95
N ALA A 409 2.19 -1.03 13.24
CA ALA A 409 1.64 -0.89 14.58
C ALA A 409 1.51 -2.24 15.31
N ALA A 410 1.66 -2.18 16.64
CA ALA A 410 1.63 -3.33 17.55
C ALA A 410 2.72 -4.40 17.32
N GLN A 411 3.70 -4.12 16.45
CA GLN A 411 4.88 -4.98 16.29
C GLN A 411 5.80 -4.83 17.52
N ASN A 412 6.18 -5.96 18.11
CA ASN A 412 7.18 -6.02 19.18
C ASN A 412 8.47 -6.59 18.59
N ILE A 413 9.52 -5.78 18.59
CA ILE A 413 10.81 -6.11 18.00
C ILE A 413 11.84 -6.22 19.13
N LEU A 414 12.53 -7.36 19.18
CA LEU A 414 13.68 -7.55 20.07
C LEU A 414 14.97 -7.28 19.28
N LEU A 415 15.56 -6.12 19.53
CA LEU A 415 16.86 -5.78 18.97
C LEU A 415 17.95 -6.49 19.77
N ARG A 416 18.80 -7.24 19.07
CA ARG A 416 19.98 -7.91 19.60
C ARG A 416 21.20 -7.27 18.97
N VAL A 417 22.03 -6.67 19.80
CA VAL A 417 23.27 -6.03 19.36
C VAL A 417 24.42 -6.66 20.13
N MET A 418 25.42 -7.15 19.40
CA MET A 418 26.67 -7.61 19.98
C MET A 418 27.54 -6.40 20.29
N ALA A 419 27.98 -6.27 21.54
CA ALA A 419 29.08 -5.38 21.91
C ALA A 419 30.33 -6.25 22.05
N ALA A 420 31.39 -5.93 21.33
CA ALA A 420 32.65 -6.67 21.35
C ALA A 420 33.82 -5.70 21.50
N ASP A 421 34.84 -6.09 22.26
CA ASP A 421 36.10 -5.36 22.32
C ASP A 421 36.92 -5.51 21.02
N ARG A 422 38.09 -4.85 20.96
CA ARG A 422 39.07 -5.02 19.88
C ARG A 422 40.36 -5.71 20.34
N GLY A 423 40.30 -6.50 21.42
CA GLY A 423 41.42 -7.30 21.92
C GLY A 423 41.92 -8.26 20.83
N GLY A 424 43.19 -8.11 20.44
CA GLY A 424 43.79 -8.84 19.30
C GLY A 424 44.03 -10.33 19.55
N ALA A 425 44.16 -11.09 18.45
CA ALA A 425 44.60 -12.50 18.29
C ALA A 425 44.00 -13.64 19.14
N GLU A 426 43.74 -13.48 20.44
CA GLU A 426 43.20 -14.53 21.33
C GLU A 426 41.67 -14.61 21.34
N GLY A 427 41.00 -13.65 20.69
CA GLY A 427 39.55 -13.65 20.47
C GLY A 427 38.87 -12.59 21.31
N SER A 428 38.35 -11.56 20.63
CA SER A 428 37.55 -10.49 21.22
C SER A 428 36.48 -11.05 22.16
N LEU A 429 36.39 -10.52 23.37
CA LEU A 429 35.29 -10.82 24.27
C LEU A 429 34.07 -10.00 23.86
N SER A 430 32.89 -10.57 24.09
CA SER A 430 31.64 -9.94 23.66
C SER A 430 30.48 -10.26 24.58
N SER A 431 29.51 -9.35 24.58
CA SER A 431 28.20 -9.56 25.18
C SER A 431 27.10 -9.14 24.22
N THR A 432 25.85 -9.50 24.55
CA THR A 432 24.67 -9.12 23.77
C THR A 432 23.82 -8.14 24.55
N CYS A 433 23.63 -6.96 23.98
CA CYS A 433 22.62 -6.00 24.38
C CYS A 433 21.25 -6.41 23.79
N GLU A 434 20.22 -6.50 24.63
CA GLU A 434 18.84 -6.73 24.19
C GLU A 434 17.98 -5.47 24.44
N VAL A 435 17.32 -4.96 23.39
CA VAL A 435 16.42 -3.80 23.47
C VAL A 435 15.06 -4.17 22.92
N ALA A 436 14.02 -4.04 23.76
CA ALA A 436 12.64 -4.23 23.35
C ALA A 436 12.10 -2.92 22.75
N VAL A 437 11.73 -2.96 21.47
CA VAL A 437 11.12 -1.86 20.72
C VAL A 437 9.67 -2.21 20.43
N THR A 438 8.77 -1.30 20.78
CA THR A 438 7.33 -1.42 20.53
C THR A 438 6.92 -0.39 19.50
N ILE A 439 6.28 -0.84 18.42
CA ILE A 439 5.77 0.08 17.40
C ILE A 439 4.37 0.52 17.78
N THR A 440 4.18 1.82 17.98
CA THR A 440 2.89 2.40 18.36
C THR A 440 2.11 2.82 17.12
N ASP A 441 0.81 2.53 17.17
CA ASP A 441 -0.18 2.97 16.19
C ASP A 441 -0.22 4.49 16.11
N ILE A 442 -0.45 5.02 14.92
CA ILE A 442 -0.84 6.42 14.71
C ILE A 442 -2.14 6.46 13.91
N ASN A 443 -2.84 7.59 13.96
CA ASN A 443 -4.09 7.80 13.22
C ASN A 443 -3.80 8.11 11.73
N ASP A 444 -3.27 7.15 10.97
CA ASP A 444 -2.92 7.33 9.55
C ASP A 444 -3.97 6.76 8.58
N HIS A 445 -4.93 5.98 9.08
CA HIS A 445 -6.06 5.52 8.29
C HIS A 445 -7.29 6.42 8.52
N ALA A 446 -7.94 6.83 7.42
CA ALA A 446 -9.21 7.54 7.50
C ALA A 446 -10.37 6.53 7.49
N PRO A 447 -11.51 6.84 8.13
CA PRO A 447 -12.65 5.95 8.12
C PRO A 447 -13.28 5.90 6.71
N GLU A 448 -13.62 4.70 6.26
CA GLU A 448 -14.20 4.44 4.95
C GLU A 448 -15.55 3.73 5.06
N PHE A 449 -16.52 4.14 4.24
CA PHE A 449 -17.77 3.39 4.12
C PHE A 449 -17.53 2.06 3.40
N THR A 450 -18.07 0.96 3.93
CA THR A 450 -18.02 -0.36 3.29
C THR A 450 -18.71 -0.35 1.92
N ILE A 451 -19.73 0.50 1.75
CA ILE A 451 -20.48 0.69 0.50
C ILE A 451 -20.69 2.20 0.28
N SER A 452 -20.12 2.75 -0.78
CA SER A 452 -20.18 4.20 -1.09
C SER A 452 -21.43 4.63 -1.86
N GLN A 453 -22.18 3.71 -2.45
CA GLN A 453 -23.44 3.97 -3.15
C GLN A 453 -24.50 2.98 -2.67
N ILE A 454 -25.42 3.44 -1.83
CA ILE A 454 -26.52 2.62 -1.33
C ILE A 454 -27.59 2.50 -2.41
N GLU A 455 -28.16 1.31 -2.55
CA GLU A 455 -29.27 1.08 -3.47
C GLU A 455 -30.44 2.04 -3.16
N PRO A 456 -31.17 2.52 -4.18
CA PRO A 456 -32.28 3.43 -3.96
C PRO A 456 -33.33 2.83 -3.02
N VAL A 457 -33.71 3.58 -1.99
CA VAL A 457 -34.73 3.19 -1.01
C VAL A 457 -36.04 3.87 -1.37
N SER A 458 -37.10 3.10 -1.60
CA SER A 458 -38.44 3.65 -1.81
C SER A 458 -39.19 3.80 -0.50
N LEU A 459 -39.77 4.98 -0.27
CA LEU A 459 -40.64 5.26 0.87
C LEU A 459 -41.93 5.95 0.41
N PRO A 460 -43.10 5.57 0.92
CA PRO A 460 -44.34 6.25 0.62
C PRO A 460 -44.36 7.64 1.25
N GLU A 461 -45.07 8.59 0.64
CA GLU A 461 -45.11 9.97 1.14
C GLU A 461 -45.78 10.13 2.52
N ASP A 462 -46.59 9.14 2.93
CA ASP A 462 -47.22 9.09 4.27
C ASP A 462 -46.37 8.34 5.32
N ALA A 463 -45.10 8.02 5.01
CA ALA A 463 -44.17 7.43 5.95
C ALA A 463 -44.03 8.29 7.23
N GLU A 464 -44.16 7.66 8.39
CA GLU A 464 -44.11 8.36 9.68
C GLU A 464 -42.68 8.82 10.01
N PRO A 465 -42.50 10.02 10.60
CA PRO A 465 -41.22 10.42 11.20
C PRO A 465 -40.74 9.37 12.21
N GLY A 466 -39.45 9.04 12.14
CA GLY A 466 -38.80 7.96 12.88
C GLY A 466 -38.52 6.71 12.04
N THR A 467 -39.11 6.60 10.83
CA THR A 467 -38.90 5.48 9.91
C THR A 467 -37.41 5.34 9.54
N LEU A 468 -36.87 4.12 9.68
CA LEU A 468 -35.51 3.79 9.25
C LEU A 468 -35.46 3.76 7.72
N VAL A 469 -34.58 4.57 7.15
CA VAL A 469 -34.38 4.68 5.69
C VAL A 469 -33.30 3.72 5.24
N ALA A 470 -32.11 3.80 5.85
CA ALA A 470 -30.96 2.97 5.51
C ALA A 470 -30.02 2.84 6.71
N THR A 471 -29.25 1.77 6.76
CA THR A 471 -28.12 1.59 7.69
C THR A 471 -26.84 1.64 6.88
N LEU A 472 -25.96 2.58 7.20
CA LEU A 472 -24.65 2.74 6.58
C LEU A 472 -23.61 2.10 7.51
N MET A 473 -22.59 1.46 6.94
CA MET A 473 -21.46 0.91 7.70
C MET A 473 -20.15 1.54 7.27
N ALA A 474 -19.32 1.92 8.23
CA ALA A 474 -17.98 2.43 8.02
C ALA A 474 -16.96 1.70 8.88
N THR A 475 -15.72 1.65 8.42
CA THR A 475 -14.60 0.97 9.08
C THR A 475 -13.38 1.87 9.05
N ASP A 476 -12.63 1.85 10.14
CA ASP A 476 -11.34 2.50 10.27
C ASP A 476 -10.29 1.41 10.56
N ALA A 477 -9.14 1.49 9.91
CA ALA A 477 -8.13 0.44 9.92
C ALA A 477 -7.12 0.58 11.07
N ASP A 478 -7.13 1.71 11.80
CA ASP A 478 -6.22 1.94 12.93
C ASP A 478 -6.47 0.95 14.09
N LEU A 479 -5.40 0.59 14.82
CA LEU A 479 -5.46 -0.41 15.89
C LEU A 479 -5.86 0.17 17.25
N GLU A 480 -5.60 1.46 17.50
CA GLU A 480 -5.95 2.14 18.74
C GLU A 480 -7.44 2.53 18.73
N PRO A 481 -8.23 2.13 19.74
CA PRO A 481 -9.65 2.47 19.81
C PRO A 481 -9.97 3.96 19.71
N ALA A 482 -9.08 4.83 20.21
CA ALA A 482 -9.26 6.28 20.15
C ALA A 482 -9.18 6.85 18.72
N PHE A 483 -8.44 6.19 17.82
CA PHE A 483 -8.27 6.63 16.43
C PHE A 483 -9.44 6.17 15.54
N ARG A 484 -10.09 5.06 15.90
CA ARG A 484 -11.28 4.54 15.21
C ARG A 484 -12.60 5.26 15.52
N LEU A 485 -12.59 6.34 16.31
CA LEU A 485 -13.81 7.08 16.63
C LEU A 485 -14.27 7.89 15.41
N MET A 486 -15.53 7.72 15.03
CA MET A 486 -16.10 8.27 13.80
C MET A 486 -17.17 9.33 14.08
N ASP A 487 -17.16 10.39 13.29
CA ASP A 487 -18.19 11.43 13.24
C ASP A 487 -18.93 11.38 11.90
N PHE A 488 -20.26 11.30 11.94
CA PHE A 488 -21.12 11.19 10.76
C PHE A 488 -21.93 12.46 10.56
N ALA A 489 -22.00 12.93 9.31
CA ALA A 489 -22.80 14.11 8.96
C ALA A 489 -23.45 13.99 7.58
N ILE A 490 -24.60 14.64 7.40
CA ILE A 490 -25.20 14.83 6.07
C ILE A 490 -24.59 16.11 5.49
N GLU A 491 -23.72 15.95 4.49
CA GLU A 491 -23.01 17.07 3.87
C GLU A 491 -23.86 17.75 2.79
N ALA A 492 -24.66 16.97 2.05
CA ALA A 492 -25.52 17.49 0.99
C ALA A 492 -26.82 16.69 0.83
N GLY A 493 -27.80 17.30 0.15
CA GLY A 493 -29.05 16.64 -0.22
C GLY A 493 -30.21 16.81 0.76
N ASP A 494 -29.97 17.34 1.97
CA ASP A 494 -31.00 17.56 3.00
C ASP A 494 -31.08 19.01 3.50
N VAL A 495 -31.33 19.94 2.58
CA VAL A 495 -31.44 21.38 2.93
C VAL A 495 -32.58 21.66 3.92
N ALA A 496 -33.62 20.83 3.91
CA ALA A 496 -34.80 21.00 4.75
C ALA A 496 -34.66 20.35 6.14
N GLY A 497 -33.61 19.57 6.41
CA GLY A 497 -33.49 18.77 7.64
C GLY A 497 -34.64 17.75 7.75
N THR A 498 -34.98 17.11 6.63
CA THR A 498 -35.99 16.06 6.53
C THR A 498 -35.46 14.73 7.02
N PHE A 499 -34.15 14.53 6.99
CA PHE A 499 -33.47 13.31 7.40
C PHE A 499 -32.54 13.59 8.59
N GLY A 500 -32.23 12.53 9.34
CA GLY A 500 -31.34 12.58 10.49
C GLY A 500 -30.47 11.33 10.54
N LEU A 501 -29.32 11.46 11.20
CA LEU A 501 -28.40 10.36 11.47
C LEU A 501 -28.45 10.05 12.96
N ASP A 502 -28.46 8.76 13.30
CA ASP A 502 -28.42 8.25 14.66
C ASP A 502 -27.34 7.16 14.75
N TRP A 503 -26.40 7.29 15.68
CA TRP A 503 -25.30 6.34 15.89
C TRP A 503 -24.79 6.38 17.33
N GLU A 504 -24.17 5.28 17.76
CA GLU A 504 -23.42 5.22 19.01
C GLU A 504 -21.94 5.58 18.76
N PRO A 505 -21.26 6.31 19.67
CA PRO A 505 -19.90 6.81 19.46
C PRO A 505 -18.83 5.76 19.11
N ASP A 506 -19.02 4.50 19.52
CA ASP A 506 -18.07 3.39 19.28
C ASP A 506 -18.59 2.40 18.23
N SER A 507 -19.67 2.74 17.51
CA SER A 507 -20.30 1.84 16.54
C SER A 507 -19.79 2.04 15.13
N SER A 508 -19.65 0.94 14.38
CA SER A 508 -19.27 0.94 12.96
C SER A 508 -20.45 1.19 12.01
N HIS A 509 -21.63 1.54 12.53
CA HIS A 509 -22.83 1.75 11.73
C HIS A 509 -23.59 3.00 12.16
N VAL A 510 -24.22 3.66 11.18
CA VAL A 510 -25.09 4.82 11.40
C VAL A 510 -26.43 4.58 10.71
N GLU A 511 -27.50 4.91 11.42
CA GLU A 511 -28.87 4.80 10.93
C GLU A 511 -29.33 6.14 10.35
N LEU A 512 -29.70 6.12 9.07
CA LEU A 512 -30.39 7.23 8.42
C LEU A 512 -31.89 7.10 8.68
N ARG A 513 -32.49 8.10 9.35
CA ARG A 513 -33.91 8.10 9.74
C ARG A 513 -34.65 9.30 9.16
N LEU A 514 -35.93 9.11 8.90
CA LEU A 514 -36.83 10.18 8.49
C LEU A 514 -37.20 11.04 9.72
N LEU A 515 -37.02 12.36 9.67
CA LEU A 515 -37.37 13.28 10.76
C LEU A 515 -38.63 14.10 10.48
N LYS A 516 -38.98 14.28 9.21
CA LYS A 516 -40.14 15.07 8.77
C LYS A 516 -40.92 14.30 7.71
N ASN A 517 -42.20 14.62 7.57
CA ASN A 517 -43.05 14.00 6.56
C ASN A 517 -42.50 14.25 5.14
N LEU A 518 -42.66 13.25 4.28
CA LEU A 518 -42.34 13.33 2.85
C LEU A 518 -43.50 13.97 2.09
N SER A 519 -43.23 14.50 0.90
CA SER A 519 -44.26 14.97 -0.03
C SER A 519 -43.77 14.72 -1.44
N TYR A 520 -44.51 13.90 -2.19
CA TYR A 520 -44.16 13.58 -3.56
C TYR A 520 -44.20 14.84 -4.46
N GLU A 521 -45.16 15.74 -4.24
CA GLU A 521 -45.28 16.99 -5.00
C GLU A 521 -44.14 17.97 -4.76
N ALA A 522 -43.54 17.94 -3.56
CA ALA A 522 -42.40 18.80 -3.24
C ALA A 522 -41.10 18.25 -3.84
N ALA A 523 -40.84 16.95 -3.66
CA ALA A 523 -39.69 16.26 -4.23
C ALA A 523 -39.99 14.78 -4.42
N SER A 524 -39.88 14.28 -5.66
CA SER A 524 -40.06 12.86 -5.97
C SER A 524 -38.85 12.00 -5.59
N SER A 525 -37.70 12.61 -5.28
CA SER A 525 -36.53 11.93 -4.77
C SER A 525 -35.59 12.86 -3.99
N HIS A 526 -34.86 12.29 -3.04
CA HIS A 526 -33.80 12.95 -2.28
C HIS A 526 -32.49 12.20 -2.50
N LYS A 527 -31.44 12.91 -2.93
CA LYS A 527 -30.09 12.36 -3.07
C LYS A 527 -29.21 12.91 -1.96
N LEU A 528 -29.02 12.12 -0.92
CA LEU A 528 -28.29 12.47 0.29
C LEU A 528 -26.82 12.07 0.14
N VAL A 529 -25.92 12.95 0.56
CA VAL A 529 -24.48 12.66 0.67
C VAL A 529 -24.14 12.68 2.15
N VAL A 530 -23.83 11.49 2.67
CA VAL A 530 -23.38 11.29 4.05
C VAL A 530 -21.87 11.20 4.04
N VAL A 531 -21.21 11.93 4.93
CA VAL A 531 -19.77 11.92 5.13
C VAL A 531 -19.44 11.28 6.47
N VAL A 532 -18.37 10.49 6.53
CA VAL A 532 -17.75 10.00 7.76
C VAL A 532 -16.37 10.63 7.91
N ARG A 533 -16.01 11.07 9.11
CA ARG A 533 -14.71 11.69 9.42
C ARG A 533 -14.13 11.06 10.68
N SER A 534 -12.81 11.00 10.77
CA SER A 534 -12.15 10.65 12.04
C SER A 534 -12.38 11.78 13.04
N VAL A 535 -12.64 11.42 14.30
CA VAL A 535 -12.75 12.36 15.42
C VAL A 535 -11.36 12.88 15.80
N ALA A 536 -10.33 12.05 15.68
CA ALA A 536 -8.94 12.42 15.91
C ALA A 536 -8.32 13.04 14.64
N GLU A 537 -7.28 13.86 14.81
CA GLU A 537 -6.56 14.43 13.66
C GLU A 537 -5.74 13.34 12.95
N LEU A 538 -5.90 13.23 11.63
CA LEU A 538 -5.16 12.28 10.80
C LEU A 538 -3.69 12.72 10.67
N VAL A 539 -2.77 11.75 10.69
CA VAL A 539 -1.32 11.95 10.61
C VAL A 539 -0.76 11.16 9.43
N GLY A 540 0.10 11.77 8.60
CA GLY A 540 0.77 11.08 7.48
C GLY A 540 0.11 11.28 6.10
N PRO A 541 0.61 10.59 5.05
CA PRO A 541 0.16 10.78 3.67
C PRO A 541 -1.01 9.83 3.34
N GLY A 542 -2.23 10.18 3.80
CA GLY A 542 -3.49 9.43 3.56
C GLY A 542 -4.74 10.33 3.65
N PRO A 543 -5.93 9.91 3.17
CA PRO A 543 -6.72 10.59 2.12
C PRO A 543 -7.58 11.80 2.54
N GLY A 544 -7.09 12.74 3.35
CA GLY A 544 -7.85 13.99 3.60
C GLY A 544 -9.23 13.79 4.25
N PRO A 545 -10.11 14.81 4.25
CA PRO A 545 -11.23 14.85 5.18
C PRO A 545 -12.44 14.04 4.70
N GLY A 546 -12.44 12.74 4.99
CA GLY A 546 -13.62 11.89 5.10
C GLY A 546 -14.11 11.18 3.83
N ALA A 547 -14.58 9.94 4.00
CA ALA A 547 -15.24 9.19 2.95
C ALA A 547 -16.73 9.56 2.84
N THR A 548 -17.28 9.55 1.62
CA THR A 548 -18.70 9.88 1.39
C THR A 548 -19.50 8.68 0.87
N ALA A 549 -20.69 8.46 1.42
CA ALA A 549 -21.69 7.54 0.89
C ALA A 549 -22.89 8.32 0.35
N THR A 550 -23.44 7.87 -0.77
CA THR A 550 -24.67 8.45 -1.34
C THR A 550 -25.86 7.54 -1.08
N VAL A 551 -26.94 8.11 -0.55
CA VAL A 551 -28.23 7.43 -0.37
C VAL A 551 -29.28 8.13 -1.23
N THR A 552 -29.94 7.39 -2.11
CA THR A 552 -31.05 7.92 -2.91
C THR A 552 -32.36 7.42 -2.33
N VAL A 553 -33.20 8.35 -1.85
CA VAL A 553 -34.54 8.05 -1.36
C VAL A 553 -35.54 8.42 -2.45
N LEU A 554 -36.33 7.46 -2.91
CA LEU A 554 -37.42 7.66 -3.86
C LEU A 554 -38.71 7.81 -3.08
N VAL A 555 -39.46 8.88 -3.35
CA VAL A 555 -40.76 9.11 -2.71
C VAL A 555 -41.82 8.47 -3.60
N GLU A 556 -42.62 7.56 -3.04
CA GLU A 556 -43.76 6.96 -3.72
C GLU A 556 -45.00 7.82 -3.50
N LYS A 557 -45.71 8.12 -4.58
CA LYS A 557 -46.95 8.89 -4.53
C LYS A 557 -48.09 8.02 -4.00
N LEU A 558 -48.83 8.50 -3.02
CA LEU A 558 -50.04 7.85 -2.54
C LEU A 558 -51.21 8.20 -3.46
N VAL A 559 -51.75 7.21 -4.19
CA VAL A 559 -52.96 7.41 -5.01
C VAL A 559 -54.20 7.15 -4.13
N PRO A 560 -55.07 8.14 -3.90
CA PRO A 560 -56.31 7.92 -3.14
C PRO A 560 -57.30 7.05 -3.95
N PRO A 561 -58.22 6.31 -3.29
CA PRO A 561 -59.23 5.52 -3.99
C PRO A 561 -60.19 6.40 -4.83
N PRO A 562 -60.83 5.83 -5.88
CA PRO A 562 -61.69 6.60 -6.76
C PRO A 562 -62.90 7.15 -6.02
N LYS A 563 -63.38 8.33 -6.42
CA LYS A 563 -64.61 8.95 -5.89
C LYS A 563 -65.67 9.00 -6.98
N LEU A 564 -66.86 8.48 -6.67
CA LEU A 564 -68.04 8.57 -7.54
C LEU A 564 -68.78 9.89 -7.31
N ASP A 565 -69.54 10.37 -8.31
CA ASP A 565 -70.29 11.63 -8.22
C ASP A 565 -71.44 11.57 -7.19
N GLN A 566 -71.89 10.36 -6.84
CA GLN A 566 -72.93 10.09 -5.87
C GLN A 566 -72.56 8.91 -4.96
N GLU A 567 -72.93 8.99 -3.69
CA GLU A 567 -72.80 7.88 -2.72
C GLU A 567 -73.90 6.82 -2.91
N SER A 568 -75.03 7.21 -3.50
CA SER A 568 -76.14 6.33 -3.87
C SER A 568 -76.86 6.83 -5.12
N TYR A 569 -77.14 5.91 -6.05
CA TYR A 569 -77.86 6.18 -7.29
C TYR A 569 -79.27 5.60 -7.19
N GLU A 570 -80.29 6.34 -7.68
CA GLU A 570 -81.67 5.88 -7.68
C GLU A 570 -82.26 5.90 -9.09
N ALA A 571 -82.79 4.76 -9.53
CA ALA A 571 -83.46 4.61 -10.83
C ALA A 571 -84.90 4.14 -10.63
N ILE A 572 -85.84 4.75 -11.37
CA ILE A 572 -87.25 4.35 -11.33
C ILE A 572 -87.60 3.75 -12.69
N VAL A 573 -88.03 2.48 -12.70
CA VAL A 573 -88.25 1.73 -13.94
C VAL A 573 -89.61 1.00 -13.94
N PRO A 574 -90.41 1.13 -15.00
CA PRO A 574 -91.62 0.31 -15.15
C PRO A 574 -91.28 -1.18 -15.28
N VAL A 575 -92.07 -2.06 -14.67
CA VAL A 575 -91.86 -3.54 -14.77
C VAL A 575 -91.91 -4.04 -16.23
N SER A 576 -92.61 -3.35 -17.13
CA SER A 576 -92.65 -3.70 -18.56
C SER A 576 -91.46 -3.20 -19.39
N THR A 577 -90.41 -2.68 -18.77
CA THR A 577 -89.28 -2.13 -19.51
C THR A 577 -88.51 -3.25 -20.21
N PRO A 578 -88.29 -3.17 -21.54
CA PRO A 578 -87.65 -4.24 -22.28
C PRO A 578 -86.16 -4.36 -21.92
N ALA A 579 -85.63 -5.59 -22.05
CA ALA A 579 -84.19 -5.83 -21.94
C ALA A 579 -83.40 -4.98 -22.95
N GLY A 580 -82.23 -4.50 -22.54
CA GLY A 580 -81.37 -3.58 -23.27
C GLY A 580 -81.61 -2.08 -22.97
N SER A 581 -82.68 -1.74 -22.25
CA SER A 581 -82.98 -0.34 -21.88
C SER A 581 -81.91 0.23 -20.93
N LEU A 582 -81.42 1.42 -21.22
CA LEU A 582 -80.50 2.19 -20.35
C LEU A 582 -81.28 2.77 -19.16
N LEU A 583 -80.78 2.58 -17.94
CA LEU A 583 -81.36 3.12 -16.72
C LEU A 583 -80.72 4.44 -16.33
N LEU A 584 -79.41 4.41 -16.11
CA LEU A 584 -78.58 5.55 -15.76
C LEU A 584 -77.12 5.26 -16.09
N THR A 585 -76.27 6.27 -15.97
CA THR A 585 -74.83 6.17 -16.15
C THR A 585 -74.15 6.59 -14.86
N ILE A 586 -73.27 5.75 -14.36
CA ILE A 586 -72.47 5.98 -13.15
C ILE A 586 -71.22 6.74 -13.56
N GLN A 587 -70.92 7.85 -12.89
CA GLN A 587 -69.84 8.74 -13.28
C GLN A 587 -68.86 8.97 -12.12
N PRO A 588 -67.56 9.17 -12.41
CA PRO A 588 -66.62 9.65 -11.42
C PRO A 588 -67.00 11.07 -10.98
N SER A 589 -66.67 11.44 -9.74
CA SER A 589 -66.85 12.79 -9.23
C SER A 589 -66.00 13.82 -9.97
N ASP A 590 -64.86 13.40 -10.53
CA ASP A 590 -63.97 14.23 -11.34
C ASP A 590 -63.78 13.58 -12.72
N PRO A 591 -64.24 14.23 -13.82
CA PRO A 591 -64.12 13.68 -15.17
C PRO A 591 -62.67 13.63 -15.70
N ILE A 592 -61.69 14.17 -14.97
CA ILE A 592 -60.26 14.19 -15.35
C ILE A 592 -59.49 13.01 -14.73
N SER A 593 -60.10 12.20 -13.86
CA SER A 593 -59.41 11.09 -13.20
C SER A 593 -58.96 9.98 -14.17
N SER A 594 -57.97 9.19 -13.75
CA SER A 594 -57.57 7.95 -14.43
C SER A 594 -58.78 7.06 -14.77
N PRO A 595 -58.76 6.34 -15.91
CA PRO A 595 -59.91 5.58 -16.38
C PRO A 595 -60.38 4.55 -15.35
N LEU A 596 -61.69 4.46 -15.15
CA LEU A 596 -62.33 3.56 -14.20
C LEU A 596 -62.92 2.33 -14.89
N ARG A 597 -62.98 1.22 -14.15
CA ARG A 597 -63.68 -0.01 -14.50
C ARG A 597 -64.82 -0.24 -13.52
N PHE A 598 -66.02 -0.45 -14.05
CA PHE A 598 -67.24 -0.62 -13.25
C PHE A 598 -67.74 -2.06 -13.26
N SER A 599 -68.19 -2.55 -12.09
CA SER A 599 -68.80 -3.87 -11.96
C SER A 599 -69.96 -3.87 -10.96
N LEU A 600 -70.90 -4.81 -11.11
CA LEU A 600 -71.98 -5.05 -10.15
C LEU A 600 -71.59 -6.23 -9.26
N VAL A 601 -71.64 -6.05 -7.94
CA VAL A 601 -71.10 -7.04 -6.98
C VAL A 601 -72.17 -8.02 -6.49
N ASN A 602 -73.43 -7.60 -6.34
CA ASN A 602 -74.48 -8.41 -5.69
C ASN A 602 -75.82 -8.43 -6.47
N ASP A 603 -75.78 -8.42 -7.80
CA ASP A 603 -76.99 -8.56 -8.65
C ASP A 603 -77.46 -10.03 -8.71
N SER A 604 -78.07 -10.52 -7.62
CA SER A 604 -78.50 -11.92 -7.47
C SER A 604 -79.54 -12.34 -8.51
N GLU A 605 -80.43 -11.43 -8.89
CA GLU A 605 -81.45 -11.65 -9.91
C GLU A 605 -80.93 -11.36 -11.32
N GLY A 606 -79.65 -10.97 -11.48
CA GLY A 606 -78.96 -10.56 -12.72
C GLY A 606 -79.81 -9.73 -13.66
N TRP A 607 -80.67 -8.87 -13.13
CA TRP A 607 -81.58 -8.03 -13.91
C TRP A 607 -80.86 -6.90 -14.60
N LEU A 608 -79.64 -6.60 -14.15
CA LEU A 608 -78.85 -5.47 -14.58
C LEU A 608 -77.57 -5.96 -15.25
N CYS A 609 -77.05 -5.13 -16.14
CA CYS A 609 -75.66 -5.22 -16.56
C CYS A 609 -75.09 -3.82 -16.62
N ILE A 610 -73.86 -3.66 -16.14
CA ILE A 610 -73.12 -2.41 -16.28
C ILE A 610 -72.10 -2.57 -17.40
N LYS A 611 -71.99 -1.54 -18.24
CA LYS A 611 -70.91 -1.44 -19.21
C LYS A 611 -69.63 -1.07 -18.47
N GLU A 612 -68.67 -1.98 -18.55
CA GLU A 612 -67.42 -1.94 -17.77
C GLU A 612 -66.63 -0.63 -17.92
N VAL A 613 -66.69 0.03 -19.08
CA VAL A 613 -65.93 1.26 -19.38
C VAL A 613 -66.80 2.53 -19.37
N SER A 614 -68.05 2.46 -19.85
CA SER A 614 -68.91 3.65 -19.92
C SER A 614 -69.70 3.91 -18.63
N GLY A 615 -69.76 2.96 -17.69
CA GLY A 615 -70.58 3.08 -16.47
C GLY A 615 -72.09 3.05 -16.73
N GLU A 616 -72.52 2.76 -17.96
CA GLU A 616 -73.92 2.67 -18.34
C GLU A 616 -74.58 1.40 -17.78
N VAL A 617 -75.60 1.58 -16.96
CA VAL A 617 -76.38 0.48 -16.37
C VAL A 617 -77.59 0.21 -17.24
N HIS A 618 -77.69 -1.00 -17.78
CA HIS A 618 -78.80 -1.47 -18.61
C HIS A 618 -79.58 -2.58 -17.93
N ILE A 619 -80.82 -2.78 -18.38
CA ILE A 619 -81.60 -3.97 -18.05
C ILE A 619 -81.06 -5.15 -18.86
N ALA A 620 -80.46 -6.14 -18.20
CA ALA A 620 -79.88 -7.30 -18.87
C ALA A 620 -80.93 -8.30 -19.34
N ARG A 621 -82.01 -8.48 -18.57
CA ARG A 621 -83.09 -9.43 -18.85
C ARG A 621 -84.45 -8.86 -18.45
N PRO A 622 -85.57 -9.38 -18.99
CA PRO A 622 -86.90 -8.95 -18.58
C PRO A 622 -87.06 -9.01 -17.05
N LEU A 623 -87.66 -7.98 -16.46
CA LEU A 623 -87.89 -7.84 -15.01
C LEU A 623 -89.02 -8.76 -14.51
N GLN A 624 -88.97 -10.03 -14.90
CA GLN A 624 -89.99 -11.03 -14.62
C GLN A 624 -89.91 -11.45 -13.15
N GLY A 625 -90.96 -11.13 -12.39
CA GLY A 625 -91.02 -11.38 -10.95
C GLY A 625 -90.98 -10.12 -10.08
N ALA A 626 -90.58 -8.97 -10.64
CA ALA A 626 -90.60 -7.69 -9.92
C ALA A 626 -92.03 -7.18 -9.72
N GLN A 627 -92.43 -6.85 -8.48
CA GLN A 627 -93.74 -6.26 -8.21
C GLN A 627 -93.66 -4.72 -8.21
N PRO A 628 -94.71 -4.03 -8.69
CA PRO A 628 -94.79 -2.58 -8.55
C PRO A 628 -94.74 -2.16 -7.07
N GLY A 629 -93.76 -1.32 -6.71
CA GLY A 629 -93.49 -0.89 -5.33
C GLY A 629 -92.26 -1.56 -4.69
N ASP A 630 -91.76 -2.66 -5.25
CA ASP A 630 -90.53 -3.31 -4.76
C ASP A 630 -89.30 -2.46 -5.06
N MET A 631 -88.29 -2.61 -4.20
CA MET A 631 -86.96 -2.02 -4.36
C MET A 631 -85.92 -3.11 -4.59
N TYR A 632 -85.08 -2.92 -5.59
CA TYR A 632 -83.95 -3.80 -5.87
C TYR A 632 -82.64 -3.03 -5.66
N THR A 633 -81.78 -3.52 -4.78
CA THR A 633 -80.56 -2.82 -4.38
C THR A 633 -79.34 -3.59 -4.83
N VAL A 634 -78.47 -2.95 -5.60
CA VAL A 634 -77.21 -3.53 -6.10
C VAL A 634 -76.04 -2.61 -5.75
N LEU A 635 -74.91 -3.17 -5.37
CA LEU A 635 -73.65 -2.46 -5.14
C LEU A 635 -72.90 -2.37 -6.46
N VAL A 636 -72.56 -1.14 -6.82
CA VAL A 636 -71.68 -0.84 -7.94
C VAL A 636 -70.31 -0.60 -7.36
N GLU A 637 -69.32 -1.34 -7.85
CA GLU A 637 -67.91 -1.14 -7.54
C GLU A 637 -67.24 -0.44 -8.73
N ALA A 638 -66.46 0.61 -8.43
CA ALA A 638 -65.57 1.26 -9.38
C ALA A 638 -64.12 1.15 -8.91
N ARG A 639 -63.23 0.74 -9.79
CA ARG A 639 -61.78 0.59 -9.55
C ARG A 639 -60.98 1.31 -10.64
N TYR A 640 -59.75 1.71 -10.33
CA TYR A 640 -58.84 2.20 -11.37
C TYR A 640 -58.45 1.07 -12.33
N GLU A 641 -58.25 1.40 -13.60
CA GLU A 641 -57.80 0.45 -14.62
C GLU A 641 -56.38 -0.07 -14.33
N ASP A 642 -55.49 0.82 -13.88
CA ASP A 642 -54.08 0.51 -13.63
C ASP A 642 -53.80 0.02 -12.19
N GLU A 643 -54.71 0.30 -11.24
CA GLU A 643 -54.62 -0.13 -9.83
C GLU A 643 -55.94 -0.72 -9.31
N PRO A 644 -56.18 -2.03 -9.56
CA PRO A 644 -57.46 -2.68 -9.23
C PRO A 644 -57.67 -2.90 -7.72
N THR A 645 -56.63 -2.70 -6.89
CA THR A 645 -56.67 -2.80 -5.42
C THR A 645 -57.38 -1.62 -4.76
N LEU A 646 -57.39 -0.46 -5.43
CA LEU A 646 -58.09 0.73 -4.98
C LEU A 646 -59.49 0.77 -5.60
N SER A 647 -60.51 0.39 -4.81
CA SER A 647 -61.91 0.42 -5.23
C SER A 647 -62.77 1.26 -4.30
N THR A 648 -63.87 1.77 -4.87
CA THR A 648 -64.94 2.43 -4.14
C THR A 648 -66.26 1.78 -4.51
N SER A 649 -67.22 1.80 -3.60
CA SER A 649 -68.55 1.23 -3.85
C SER A 649 -69.66 2.22 -3.58
N ALA A 650 -70.68 2.22 -4.43
CA ALA A 650 -71.90 3.01 -4.28
C ALA A 650 -73.13 2.11 -4.38
N THR A 651 -74.20 2.53 -3.72
CA THR A 651 -75.46 1.76 -3.71
C THR A 651 -76.36 2.20 -4.86
N LEU A 652 -76.75 1.29 -5.74
CA LEU A 652 -77.74 1.49 -6.79
C LEU A 652 -79.10 0.92 -6.35
N VAL A 653 -80.09 1.79 -6.23
CA VAL A 653 -81.44 1.47 -5.80
C VAL A 653 -82.41 1.60 -6.97
N ILE A 654 -83.12 0.52 -7.29
CA ILE A 654 -84.10 0.49 -8.37
C ILE A 654 -85.50 0.35 -7.79
N ARG A 655 -86.40 1.28 -8.14
CA ARG A 655 -87.82 1.21 -7.78
C ARG A 655 -88.68 0.82 -8.97
N PHE A 656 -89.50 -0.21 -8.80
CA PHE A 656 -90.36 -0.70 -9.87
C PHE A 656 -91.74 -0.01 -9.89
N LEU A 657 -92.15 0.52 -11.04
CA LEU A 657 -93.48 1.12 -11.24
C LEU A 657 -94.41 0.23 -12.10
N LYS A 658 -95.72 0.39 -11.89
CA LYS A 658 -96.76 -0.26 -12.70
C LYS A 658 -96.87 0.47 -14.05
N SER A 659 -96.75 -0.26 -15.14
CA SER A 659 -96.78 0.30 -16.50
C SER A 659 -98.16 0.90 -16.87
N PRO A 660 -98.22 2.04 -17.58
CA PRO A 660 -99.44 2.53 -18.23
C PRO A 660 -99.78 1.66 -19.45
N SER A 661 -101.06 1.31 -19.63
CA SER A 661 -101.55 0.56 -20.79
C SER A 661 -101.59 1.45 -22.04
N ALA A 662 -100.85 1.10 -23.10
CA ALA A 662 -101.05 1.67 -24.42
C ALA A 662 -100.87 0.60 -25.50
N TRP A 663 -101.98 0.30 -26.18
CA TRP A 663 -102.09 -0.50 -27.40
C TRP A 663 -101.22 0.08 -28.51
N ALA A 664 -100.40 -0.76 -29.13
CA ALA A 664 -99.73 -0.46 -30.40
C ALA A 664 -100.57 -1.02 -31.57
N PRO A 665 -101.00 -0.21 -32.55
CA PRO A 665 -101.57 -0.72 -33.78
C PRO A 665 -100.47 -0.98 -34.82
N THR A 666 -100.49 -2.18 -35.38
CA THR A 666 -99.76 -2.56 -36.60
C THR A 666 -100.34 -1.81 -37.79
N LEU A 667 -99.54 -0.92 -38.39
CA LEU A 667 -99.88 -0.23 -39.63
C LEU A 667 -99.45 -1.08 -40.84
N ASN A 668 -100.40 -1.37 -41.73
CA ASN A 668 -100.13 -1.89 -43.06
C ASN A 668 -99.38 -0.83 -43.91
N PRO A 669 -98.48 -1.24 -44.83
CA PRO A 669 -97.63 -0.33 -45.58
C PRO A 669 -98.41 0.47 -46.64
N VAL A 670 -98.36 1.80 -46.55
CA VAL A 670 -98.75 2.74 -47.62
C VAL A 670 -97.67 2.68 -48.74
N PRO A 671 -98.03 2.68 -50.04
CA PRO A 671 -97.06 2.59 -51.12
C PRO A 671 -96.10 3.79 -51.15
N THR A 672 -94.80 3.52 -51.26
CA THR A 672 -93.73 4.52 -51.35
C THR A 672 -93.88 5.37 -52.61
N ARG A 673 -93.83 6.70 -52.46
CA ARG A 673 -93.85 7.66 -53.58
C ARG A 673 -92.51 8.38 -53.68
N HIS A 674 -92.05 8.64 -54.91
CA HIS A 674 -90.73 9.18 -55.22
C HIS A 674 -90.77 10.68 -55.53
N LEU A 675 -89.74 11.43 -55.10
CA LEU A 675 -89.53 12.84 -55.47
C LEU A 675 -88.13 13.05 -56.08
N CYS A 676 -88.01 14.04 -56.97
CA CYS A 676 -86.81 14.27 -57.77
C CYS A 676 -85.90 15.37 -57.19
N THR A 677 -84.59 15.14 -57.20
CA THR A 677 -83.54 16.14 -56.94
C THR A 677 -82.61 16.26 -58.16
N PRO A 678 -82.39 17.44 -58.77
CA PRO A 678 -82.85 18.77 -58.34
C PRO A 678 -84.36 19.00 -58.49
N ARG A 679 -84.93 19.91 -57.70
CA ARG A 679 -86.38 20.15 -57.56
C ARG A 679 -87.07 20.34 -58.92
N GLN A 680 -88.08 19.52 -59.18
CA GLN A 680 -89.12 19.73 -60.20
C GLN A 680 -90.45 20.02 -59.48
N ASP A 681 -91.38 20.77 -60.09
CA ASP A 681 -92.62 21.24 -59.44
C ASP A 681 -93.69 20.14 -59.22
N HIS A 682 -93.27 18.95 -58.82
CA HIS A 682 -94.14 17.81 -58.53
C HIS A 682 -93.97 17.40 -57.05
N GLY A 683 -95.09 17.12 -56.40
CA GLY A 683 -95.21 16.83 -54.97
C GLY A 683 -96.12 15.66 -54.67
N VAL A 684 -96.13 15.23 -53.40
CA VAL A 684 -96.95 14.14 -52.89
C VAL A 684 -98.20 14.71 -52.23
N VAL A 685 -99.38 14.29 -52.68
CA VAL A 685 -100.66 14.62 -52.02
C VAL A 685 -100.80 13.79 -50.74
N ILE A 686 -101.13 14.45 -49.64
CA ILE A 686 -101.40 13.91 -48.31
C ILE A 686 -102.87 14.19 -48.00
N SER A 687 -103.64 13.16 -47.66
CA SER A 687 -105.04 13.28 -47.23
C SER A 687 -105.15 13.33 -45.70
N GLY A 688 -106.18 14.01 -45.20
CA GLY A 688 -106.59 13.93 -43.80
C GLY A 688 -107.17 12.54 -43.46
N PRO A 689 -107.30 12.19 -42.16
CA PRO A 689 -107.67 10.84 -41.70
C PRO A 689 -109.10 10.35 -42.04
N GLY A 690 -109.87 11.10 -42.85
CA GLY A 690 -111.28 10.83 -43.16
C GLY A 690 -111.57 10.13 -44.51
N GLU A 691 -110.56 9.62 -45.21
CA GLU A 691 -110.73 8.80 -46.43
C GLU A 691 -110.37 7.32 -46.22
N ASP A 692 -110.28 6.87 -44.96
CA ASP A 692 -110.20 5.45 -44.62
C ASP A 692 -111.62 4.89 -44.36
N PRO A 693 -112.10 3.85 -45.08
CA PRO A 693 -113.48 3.34 -44.95
C PRO A 693 -113.89 2.87 -43.55
N ASP A 694 -112.94 2.71 -42.61
CA ASP A 694 -113.19 2.19 -41.25
C ASP A 694 -113.26 3.28 -40.15
N LEU A 695 -113.25 4.57 -40.51
CA LEU A 695 -113.42 5.68 -39.56
C LEU A 695 -114.53 6.64 -39.99
N ALA A 696 -115.75 6.38 -39.53
CA ALA A 696 -116.88 7.29 -39.70
C ALA A 696 -116.74 8.53 -38.78
N GLY A 697 -116.60 9.71 -39.38
CA GLY A 697 -117.00 10.98 -38.77
C GLY A 697 -116.01 12.14 -38.89
N GLY A 698 -116.24 13.04 -39.85
CA GLY A 698 -115.66 14.40 -39.86
C GLY A 698 -115.11 14.86 -41.22
N HIS A 699 -115.97 15.42 -42.08
CA HIS A 699 -115.55 16.04 -43.33
C HIS A 699 -115.12 17.49 -43.12
N GLY A 700 -113.84 17.70 -42.79
CA GLY A 700 -113.10 18.96 -42.94
C GLY A 700 -113.62 20.19 -42.16
N PRO A 701 -112.83 21.28 -42.12
CA PRO A 701 -111.49 21.44 -42.69
C PRO A 701 -110.36 21.03 -41.72
N TYR A 702 -109.36 20.32 -42.23
CA TYR A 702 -108.12 19.99 -41.52
C TYR A 702 -107.04 21.04 -41.80
N SER A 703 -106.21 21.35 -40.80
CA SER A 703 -104.99 22.14 -40.98
C SER A 703 -103.77 21.24 -40.97
N PHE A 704 -102.81 21.53 -41.85
CA PHE A 704 -101.61 20.73 -42.06
C PHE A 704 -100.37 21.58 -41.78
N ALA A 705 -99.44 21.05 -40.99
CA ALA A 705 -98.18 21.72 -40.67
C ALA A 705 -97.02 20.70 -40.64
N LEU A 706 -95.81 21.15 -40.99
CA LEU A 706 -94.60 20.35 -40.80
C LEU A 706 -94.21 20.31 -39.31
N GLY A 707 -93.64 19.18 -38.87
CA GLY A 707 -93.14 19.01 -37.51
C GLY A 707 -92.17 20.12 -37.07
N PRO A 708 -91.94 20.29 -35.75
CA PRO A 708 -91.18 21.41 -35.19
C PRO A 708 -89.68 21.38 -35.49
N ASN A 709 -89.16 20.30 -36.08
CA ASN A 709 -87.74 20.17 -36.39
C ASN A 709 -87.30 21.20 -37.47
N PRO A 710 -86.37 22.12 -37.15
CA PRO A 710 -85.96 23.19 -38.07
C PRO A 710 -85.38 22.67 -39.39
N THR A 711 -84.72 21.51 -39.39
CA THR A 711 -84.18 20.87 -40.59
C THR A 711 -85.30 20.38 -41.52
N VAL A 712 -86.41 19.91 -40.96
CA VAL A 712 -87.59 19.46 -41.74
C VAL A 712 -88.29 20.65 -42.39
N ARG A 713 -88.43 21.77 -41.69
CA ARG A 713 -89.03 23.01 -42.24
C ARG A 713 -88.15 23.69 -43.29
N ARG A 714 -86.84 23.44 -43.26
CA ARG A 714 -85.87 23.92 -44.26
C ARG A 714 -85.91 23.08 -45.53
N ASP A 715 -85.99 21.75 -45.42
CA ASP A 715 -85.80 20.83 -46.54
C ASP A 715 -87.13 20.53 -47.29
N TRP A 716 -88.28 20.72 -46.64
CA TRP A 716 -89.61 20.37 -47.15
C TRP A 716 -90.59 21.54 -47.14
N HIS A 717 -91.46 21.61 -48.14
CA HIS A 717 -92.51 22.61 -48.23
C HIS A 717 -93.88 21.93 -48.32
N LEU A 718 -94.83 22.37 -47.48
CA LEU A 718 -96.17 21.81 -47.38
C LEU A 718 -97.19 22.90 -47.69
N GLN A 719 -98.03 22.67 -48.69
CA GLN A 719 -99.07 23.60 -49.11
C GLN A 719 -100.45 22.93 -49.01
N ALA A 720 -101.38 23.50 -48.25
CA ALA A 720 -102.76 23.00 -48.23
C ALA A 720 -103.42 23.21 -49.61
N LEU A 721 -104.03 22.16 -50.17
CA LEU A 721 -104.72 22.22 -51.47
C LEU A 721 -106.20 22.56 -51.31
N ASN A 722 -106.86 21.88 -50.36
CA ASN A 722 -108.23 22.13 -49.94
C ASN A 722 -108.37 21.72 -48.46
N GLY A 723 -109.54 21.94 -47.85
CA GLY A 723 -109.78 21.59 -46.45
C GLY A 723 -109.65 20.09 -46.09
N SER A 724 -109.28 19.21 -47.03
CA SER A 724 -109.10 17.77 -46.79
C SER A 724 -107.73 17.23 -47.22
N HIS A 725 -106.94 17.96 -48.01
CA HIS A 725 -105.67 17.49 -48.56
C HIS A 725 -104.57 18.57 -48.55
N ALA A 726 -103.31 18.15 -48.42
CA ALA A 726 -102.12 18.98 -48.56
C ALA A 726 -101.12 18.40 -49.58
N TYR A 727 -100.32 19.26 -50.19
CA TYR A 727 -99.29 18.93 -51.17
C TYR A 727 -97.91 19.12 -50.56
N LEU A 728 -97.13 18.04 -50.47
CA LEU A 728 -95.77 18.05 -49.95
C LEU A 728 -94.75 18.05 -51.09
N THR A 729 -93.86 19.04 -51.11
CA THR A 729 -92.81 19.23 -52.12
C THR A 729 -91.44 19.44 -51.46
N LEU A 730 -90.36 19.34 -52.24
CA LEU A 730 -89.03 19.73 -51.77
C LEU A 730 -88.97 21.26 -51.66
N ALA A 731 -88.54 21.80 -50.52
CA ALA A 731 -88.32 23.23 -50.38
C ALA A 731 -87.02 23.68 -51.09
N LEU A 732 -85.98 22.85 -51.00
CA LEU A 732 -84.66 23.14 -51.54
C LEU A 732 -84.51 22.60 -52.97
N HIS A 733 -83.72 23.31 -53.78
CA HIS A 733 -83.36 22.87 -55.13
C HIS A 733 -82.59 21.55 -55.12
N TRP A 734 -81.91 21.22 -54.02
CA TRP A 734 -81.18 19.97 -53.87
C TRP A 734 -81.38 19.37 -52.48
N VAL A 735 -81.90 18.14 -52.43
CA VAL A 735 -81.98 17.29 -51.22
C VAL A 735 -81.28 15.96 -51.51
N GLU A 736 -80.62 15.37 -50.51
CA GLU A 736 -79.80 14.17 -50.68
C GLU A 736 -80.64 12.95 -51.11
N PRO A 737 -80.23 12.17 -52.14
CA PRO A 737 -80.97 10.98 -52.59
C PRO A 737 -80.95 9.85 -51.56
N ARG A 738 -82.04 9.70 -50.79
CA ARG A 738 -82.27 8.63 -49.81
C ARG A 738 -83.75 8.57 -49.44
N GLU A 739 -84.13 7.58 -48.64
CA GLU A 739 -85.45 7.56 -48.01
C GLU A 739 -85.48 8.57 -46.86
N HIS A 740 -86.47 9.45 -46.86
CA HIS A 740 -86.70 10.43 -45.81
C HIS A 740 -88.07 10.19 -45.17
N VAL A 741 -88.16 10.36 -43.86
CA VAL A 741 -89.42 10.30 -43.12
C VAL A 741 -89.79 11.70 -42.69
N VAL A 742 -90.88 12.23 -43.26
CA VAL A 742 -91.34 13.61 -43.05
C VAL A 742 -92.51 13.60 -42.06
N PRO A 743 -92.34 14.13 -40.83
CA PRO A 743 -93.42 14.26 -39.87
C PRO A 743 -94.35 15.42 -40.26
N VAL A 744 -95.62 15.10 -40.51
CA VAL A 744 -96.69 16.06 -40.83
C VAL A 744 -97.73 16.01 -39.71
N VAL A 745 -98.00 17.18 -39.11
CA VAL A 745 -99.02 17.35 -38.08
C VAL A 745 -100.31 17.78 -38.76
N VAL A 746 -101.39 17.05 -38.50
CA VAL A 746 -102.75 17.34 -38.97
C VAL A 746 -103.60 17.70 -37.76
N SER A 747 -104.36 18.80 -37.83
CA SER A 747 -105.22 19.21 -36.71
C SER A 747 -106.62 19.66 -37.13
N HIS A 748 -107.62 19.31 -36.32
CA HIS A 748 -109.03 19.66 -36.47
C HIS A 748 -109.72 19.73 -35.09
N ASP A 749 -110.47 20.81 -34.82
CA ASP A 749 -111.24 21.05 -33.59
C ASP A 749 -110.55 20.59 -32.29
N ALA A 750 -109.35 21.12 -32.05
CA ALA A 750 -108.47 20.87 -30.91
C ALA A 750 -107.82 19.47 -30.81
N ARG A 751 -108.00 18.59 -31.81
CA ARG A 751 -107.29 17.31 -31.90
C ARG A 751 -106.14 17.39 -32.90
N THR A 752 -104.97 16.88 -32.53
CA THR A 752 -103.76 16.84 -33.36
C THR A 752 -103.30 15.41 -33.56
N TRP A 753 -103.04 15.03 -34.81
CA TRP A 753 -102.44 13.75 -35.20
C TRP A 753 -101.10 13.99 -35.88
N GLN A 754 -100.12 13.11 -35.64
CA GLN A 754 -98.82 13.16 -36.31
C GLN A 754 -98.70 11.99 -37.29
N LEU A 755 -98.62 12.30 -38.58
CA LEU A 755 -98.41 11.35 -39.66
C LEU A 755 -96.92 11.33 -40.05
N LEU A 756 -96.35 10.14 -40.16
CA LEU A 756 -94.97 9.95 -40.63
C LEU A 756 -94.98 9.52 -42.10
N ILE A 757 -94.74 10.46 -43.01
CA ILE A 757 -94.80 10.21 -44.44
C ILE A 757 -93.42 9.78 -44.95
N ARG A 758 -93.31 8.57 -45.49
CA ARG A 758 -92.06 8.07 -46.09
C ARG A 758 -91.97 8.49 -47.56
N VAL A 759 -90.92 9.22 -47.91
CA VAL A 759 -90.67 9.74 -49.27
C VAL A 759 -89.26 9.35 -49.71
N ILE A 760 -89.12 8.76 -50.89
CA ILE A 760 -87.80 8.42 -51.45
C ILE A 760 -87.37 9.52 -52.42
N VAL A 761 -86.30 10.23 -52.10
CA VAL A 761 -85.70 11.24 -52.98
C VAL A 761 -84.66 10.57 -53.87
N CYS A 762 -84.71 10.79 -55.19
CA CYS A 762 -83.80 10.17 -56.16
C CYS A 762 -83.37 11.19 -57.24
N ARG A 763 -82.27 10.92 -57.94
CA ARG A 763 -81.90 11.70 -59.13
C ARG A 763 -82.76 11.25 -60.32
N CYS A 764 -83.45 12.19 -60.93
CA CYS A 764 -84.35 11.92 -62.05
C CYS A 764 -83.75 12.35 -63.38
N ASN A 765 -84.22 11.73 -64.46
CA ASN A 765 -84.01 12.22 -65.82
C ASN A 765 -84.92 13.44 -66.10
N VAL A 766 -84.80 14.02 -67.30
CA VAL A 766 -85.60 15.19 -67.74
C VAL A 766 -87.12 14.95 -67.78
N GLU A 767 -87.57 13.71 -67.67
CA GLU A 767 -88.97 13.28 -67.67
C GLU A 767 -89.52 12.95 -66.26
N GLY A 768 -88.74 13.19 -65.20
CA GLY A 768 -89.20 13.07 -63.81
C GLY A 768 -89.22 11.64 -63.25
N GLN A 769 -88.54 10.68 -63.89
CA GLN A 769 -88.47 9.28 -63.42
C GLN A 769 -87.15 9.00 -62.67
N CYS A 770 -87.24 8.30 -61.53
CA CYS A 770 -86.06 7.87 -60.77
C CYS A 770 -85.16 6.95 -61.59
N VAL A 771 -83.90 7.35 -61.80
CA VAL A 771 -82.93 6.51 -62.51
C VAL A 771 -82.32 5.50 -61.53
N ARG A 772 -82.80 4.25 -61.54
CA ARG A 772 -82.18 3.13 -60.79
C ARG A 772 -80.88 2.70 -61.51
N LYS A 773 -79.72 2.85 -60.86
CA LYS A 773 -78.46 2.32 -61.40
C LYS A 773 -78.44 0.78 -61.32
N VAL A 774 -78.23 0.16 -62.49
CA VAL A 774 -77.91 -1.26 -62.70
C VAL A 774 -76.50 -1.56 -62.15
N GLY A 775 -76.36 -2.70 -61.49
CA GLY A 775 -75.12 -3.11 -60.81
C GLY A 775 -74.02 -3.66 -61.72
N ARG A 776 -72.85 -3.89 -61.12
CA ARG A 776 -71.93 -4.96 -61.54
C ARG A 776 -70.99 -5.40 -60.42
N MET A 777 -70.62 -6.68 -60.55
CA MET A 777 -70.03 -7.61 -59.60
C MET A 777 -68.51 -7.48 -59.38
N LYS A 778 -68.08 -8.06 -58.24
CA LYS A 778 -66.84 -8.81 -57.94
C LYS A 778 -65.49 -8.30 -58.48
N GLY A 779 -64.62 -7.94 -57.54
CA GLY A 779 -63.16 -8.00 -57.65
C GLY A 779 -62.49 -7.82 -56.28
N MET A 780 -61.84 -8.87 -55.77
CA MET A 780 -60.75 -8.83 -54.75
C MET A 780 -59.53 -8.07 -55.34
N PRO A 781 -58.43 -7.75 -54.61
CA PRO A 781 -58.10 -7.80 -53.17
C PRO A 781 -57.62 -6.41 -52.64
N THR A 782 -57.39 -6.13 -51.34
CA THR A 782 -56.14 -6.37 -50.61
C THR A 782 -56.25 -5.75 -49.19
N LYS A 783 -55.89 -6.52 -48.16
CA LYS A 783 -55.44 -6.02 -46.86
C LYS A 783 -54.11 -6.69 -46.56
N LEU A 784 -53.06 -5.89 -46.34
CA LEU A 784 -51.81 -6.22 -45.63
C LEU A 784 -51.16 -4.87 -45.30
N SER A 785 -51.29 -4.38 -44.06
CA SER A 785 -50.56 -4.75 -42.84
C SER A 785 -49.31 -3.89 -42.67
N ALA A 786 -49.40 -2.96 -41.72
CA ALA A 786 -48.38 -1.99 -41.32
C ALA A 786 -47.24 -2.61 -40.48
N VAL A 787 -46.94 -3.90 -40.65
CA VAL A 787 -45.89 -4.61 -39.88
C VAL A 787 -44.54 -4.62 -40.62
N GLY A 788 -44.52 -4.34 -41.92
CA GLY A 788 -43.29 -4.37 -42.73
C GLY A 788 -42.31 -3.20 -42.52
N ILE A 789 -42.80 -2.02 -42.08
CA ILE A 789 -41.97 -0.81 -41.96
C ILE A 789 -41.19 -0.81 -40.64
N LEU A 790 -41.74 -1.39 -39.56
CA LEU A 790 -41.09 -1.44 -38.25
C LEU A 790 -39.97 -2.50 -38.19
N VAL A 791 -40.16 -3.64 -38.86
CA VAL A 791 -39.13 -4.70 -38.90
C VAL A 791 -37.95 -4.29 -39.81
N GLY A 792 -38.21 -3.57 -40.90
CA GLY A 792 -37.16 -3.05 -41.78
C GLY A 792 -36.30 -1.95 -41.13
N THR A 793 -36.90 -1.10 -40.30
CA THR A 793 -36.18 -0.02 -39.59
C THR A 793 -35.33 -0.56 -38.43
N LEU A 794 -35.83 -1.55 -37.68
CA LEU A 794 -35.06 -2.19 -36.61
C LEU A 794 -33.87 -3.02 -37.14
N MET A 795 -34.04 -3.71 -38.28
CA MET A 795 -32.93 -4.43 -38.93
C MET A 795 -31.84 -3.48 -39.47
N ALA A 796 -32.21 -2.32 -40.01
CA ALA A 796 -31.26 -1.32 -40.48
C ALA A 796 -30.45 -0.68 -39.33
N ILE A 797 -31.10 -0.40 -38.19
CA ILE A 797 -30.43 0.14 -36.99
C ILE A 797 -29.50 -0.91 -36.37
N GLY A 798 -29.90 -2.19 -36.33
CA GLY A 798 -29.06 -3.29 -35.86
C GLY A 798 -27.79 -3.47 -36.69
N ILE A 799 -27.89 -3.41 -38.02
CA ILE A 799 -26.72 -3.49 -38.91
C ILE A 799 -25.79 -2.28 -38.71
N PHE A 800 -26.35 -1.08 -38.50
CA PHE A 800 -25.56 0.13 -38.26
C PHE A 800 -24.80 0.08 -36.93
N LEU A 801 -25.41 -0.46 -35.87
CA LEU A 801 -24.77 -0.65 -34.56
C LEU A 801 -23.66 -1.72 -34.60
N ILE A 802 -23.83 -2.79 -35.41
CA ILE A 802 -22.78 -3.79 -35.63
C ILE A 802 -21.57 -3.16 -36.34
N PHE A 803 -21.78 -2.28 -37.33
CA PHE A 803 -20.69 -1.54 -37.98
C PHE A 803 -19.96 -0.59 -37.01
N ILE A 804 -20.69 0.09 -36.11
CA ILE A 804 -20.07 0.98 -35.09
C ILE A 804 -19.24 0.18 -34.08
N PHE A 805 -19.77 -0.94 -33.56
CA PHE A 805 -19.04 -1.77 -32.60
C PHE A 805 -17.85 -2.52 -33.22
N THR A 806 -17.94 -2.94 -34.49
CA THR A 806 -16.79 -3.52 -35.21
C THR A 806 -15.71 -2.47 -35.50
N HIS A 807 -16.08 -1.20 -35.75
CA HIS A 807 -15.10 -0.13 -35.94
C HIS A 807 -14.42 0.30 -34.63
N LEU A 808 -15.14 0.32 -33.51
CA LEU A 808 -14.60 0.63 -32.18
C LEU A 808 -13.68 -0.48 -31.63
N THR A 809 -14.00 -1.74 -31.92
CA THR A 809 -13.14 -2.88 -31.53
C THR A 809 -11.88 -3.00 -32.39
N LEU A 810 -11.91 -2.59 -33.67
CA LEU A 810 -10.71 -2.45 -34.50
C LEU A 810 -9.86 -1.21 -34.14
N ALA A 811 -10.45 -0.13 -33.62
CA ALA A 811 -9.70 1.04 -33.15
C ALA A 811 -8.95 0.75 -31.83
N ARG A 812 -9.55 -0.01 -30.90
CA ARG A 812 -8.90 -0.39 -29.63
C ARG A 812 -7.76 -1.41 -29.77
N LYS A 813 -7.68 -2.12 -30.90
CA LYS A 813 -6.61 -3.09 -31.17
C LYS A 813 -5.40 -2.47 -31.89
N LYS A 814 -5.41 -1.16 -32.14
CA LYS A 814 -4.31 -0.43 -32.81
C LYS A 814 -3.41 0.35 -31.85
N ASP A 815 -3.70 0.37 -30.55
CA ASP A 815 -2.90 1.01 -29.49
C ASP A 815 -2.09 0.00 -28.64
N LEU A 816 -2.14 -1.29 -28.94
CA LEU A 816 -1.24 -2.31 -28.38
C LEU A 816 -0.57 -3.06 -29.54
N ASP A 817 0.36 -2.39 -30.21
CA ASP A 817 1.49 -2.97 -30.97
C ASP A 817 2.11 -1.86 -31.83
N GLN A 818 3.14 -1.17 -31.34
CA GLN A 818 4.33 -0.83 -32.15
C GLN A 818 5.53 -0.35 -31.29
N PRO A 819 6.77 -0.58 -31.77
CA PRO A 819 8.00 -0.57 -30.98
C PRO A 819 8.78 0.76 -31.01
N VAL A 820 9.81 0.78 -30.16
CA VAL A 820 10.91 1.73 -29.95
C VAL A 820 11.62 2.18 -31.24
N GLU A 821 11.94 3.48 -31.39
CA GLU A 821 13.31 4.02 -31.68
C GLU A 821 13.39 5.54 -32.03
N SER A 822 14.20 6.26 -31.23
CA SER A 822 15.26 7.23 -31.60
C SER A 822 15.00 8.65 -32.22
N VAL A 823 15.41 9.70 -31.44
CA VAL A 823 16.36 10.83 -31.74
C VAL A 823 15.90 11.94 -32.76
N PRO A 824 16.28 13.28 -32.68
CA PRO A 824 17.44 13.96 -32.03
C PRO A 824 17.22 15.30 -31.26
N LEU A 825 18.32 15.73 -30.62
CA LEU A 825 18.76 17.06 -30.15
C LEU A 825 18.12 18.33 -30.79
N LYS A 826 17.86 19.35 -29.95
CA LYS A 826 18.60 20.64 -29.93
C LYS A 826 18.15 21.65 -28.84
N VAL A 827 19.10 21.99 -27.97
CA VAL A 827 19.61 23.36 -27.64
C VAL A 827 18.70 24.42 -26.97
N ALA A 828 19.14 24.79 -25.76
CA ALA A 828 19.17 26.09 -25.06
C ALA A 828 17.86 26.88 -24.83
N VAL A 829 17.51 27.15 -23.57
CA VAL A 829 18.01 28.26 -22.71
C VAL A 829 17.95 27.80 -21.26
#